data_AF-A0A7C9BCF4-F1
#
_entry.id   AF-A0A7C9BCF4-F1
#
_cell.length_a   1.000
_cell.length_b   1.000
_cell.length_c   1.000
_cell.angle_alpha   90.00
_cell.angle_beta   90.00
_cell.angle_gamma   90.00
#
_symmetry.space_group_name_H-M   'P 1'
#
loop_
_entity.id
_entity.type
_entity.pdbx_description
1 polymer ?
#
loop_
_entity_poly.entity_id
_entity_poly.type
_entity_poly.pdbx_seq_one_letter_code
_entity_poly.pdbx_strand_id
1 'polypeptide(L)'
;MQHFSRLSLCLLLSLTSLLVLGQKKAATPEKKPDAFSTETFSGLKFRSIGPAVTSGRISDFAINPQNNSEYYVATSAGGVWKTSNHGVTFRPLFDSQGSYSIGCVTLAPTNPSIVWVGSGENNNQRSVSYGDGIYKSEDAGKTWKNMGLKNSEHISEVIVHPTNPDIVYVGAYGPVWSEGGDRGVFKSTDGGATWTNVKSVSDYTGCNDLVMDPRDPNVLYAAFHQRMRKVYTYIGGGPESALYKSTDGGTTWKKLEGGLPGGDIGRIGLAISPVNPNVLYTVVEAPDDKGGIYRSMDQGASWEKRNPYFSSGNYYQEITCDPTNVDRIFITDTYYKVSQDGGKTVSNLGELNKHVDNHCIWIDPKDGDHLMVGCDGGVYESYDFAKTWDFKSNLPVTQFYKVATDNAYPFYGVHGGTQDNLSLGGPSRTTSANGITNADWYVTSIGDGFETQVDQSNSDLIYAQSQYGGLQRFDRKSGEYLSIRPVELEGQEAVRWNWDAPLLISQHSNSRLYSGSNRVYRTDDRGNSWTIISPDLSRQTDRNKMEVMGRVWSVDAIAKNGSTDIYGQLTTIAESKLDPDLLWVGTDDGLIQRTTDGGKNWQKFDNLPGVPKQTYVHQIIASLHDKNTAYVCFNNHRDSDFKPYVLKTTDSGKSWKAIQADLPARGSVYTIAEDHVDPDLLFVGTEFGVFFSNSGGQNWLQLKGGLPTAAVRDIEIQRRENDLVLATFGRGFYILDDYSLLRKLKKEELDQTARLFPIKKSLMYVERFPLGLRDKGHLGSSYFSTPNPPVGAVFTYYLKDDIKTLKDKRQEAEKTMLDRKQSVYYPSLDSLRLEDNQPDPYLLFTVKDQAGKVVRHLKAPAKKGLKRLVWDFRYGTPAPVQNRYTPQPDQLFGSAETGYLAPPGQYTVSLAKYEDGTLTELAGPVTFDCTLLDQSSLPLNPTENAAFNSKAAELRKAVTAASDLLRQMDTRLSAIGTAILDMPAPAKPLLETAYRLNQELQRLKTDLNGDDTRAQRQFETLPGIGSRIADFTSSMNSTLAPVTQTYKDSYTLAAKQFTALLEDMKKMDQEIGTLEKTLELNNAPYTPGRWPDWTGN
;
A
#
# COMPACT_ATOMS: atom_id res chain seq x y z
N MET A 1 -64.36 -20.04 60.46
CA MET A 1 -64.36 -21.52 60.54
C MET A 1 -63.00 -21.97 60.00
N GLN A 2 -62.02 -22.33 60.84
CA GLN A 2 -61.79 -23.70 61.35
C GLN A 2 -61.79 -24.72 60.19
N HIS A 3 -60.75 -25.49 59.84
CA HIS A 3 -59.58 -26.06 60.54
C HIS A 3 -58.52 -26.50 59.49
N PHE A 4 -57.22 -26.26 59.70
CA PHE A 4 -56.13 -27.22 60.07
C PHE A 4 -55.89 -28.41 59.10
N SER A 5 -54.67 -28.64 58.58
CA SER A 5 -53.56 -29.36 59.25
C SER A 5 -52.29 -29.30 58.35
N ARG A 6 -51.16 -28.66 58.77
CA ARG A 6 -49.95 -29.20 59.45
C ARG A 6 -49.13 -30.21 58.60
N LEU A 7 -47.79 -30.17 58.47
CA LEU A 7 -46.76 -29.98 59.51
C LEU A 7 -45.32 -29.78 58.92
N SER A 8 -44.54 -28.84 59.50
CA SER A 8 -43.08 -28.76 59.83
C SER A 8 -41.98 -29.13 58.80
N LEU A 9 -40.79 -28.48 58.73
CA LEU A 9 -39.81 -27.97 59.73
C LEU A 9 -38.78 -27.08 58.96
N CYS A 10 -38.33 -25.88 59.36
CA CYS A 10 -37.20 -25.62 60.27
C CYS A 10 -36.97 -24.09 60.45
N LEU A 11 -36.74 -23.68 61.71
CA LEU A 11 -36.08 -22.46 62.24
C LEU A 11 -34.76 -22.12 61.48
N LEU A 12 -34.20 -20.90 61.41
CA LEU A 12 -34.14 -19.75 62.33
C LEU A 12 -33.52 -18.58 61.53
N LEU A 13 -34.12 -17.37 61.52
CA LEU A 13 -33.46 -16.14 61.08
C LEU A 13 -33.92 -15.01 62.00
N SER A 14 -33.00 -14.48 62.80
CA SER A 14 -33.19 -13.29 63.63
C SER A 14 -32.27 -12.18 63.15
N LEU A 15 -32.82 -10.96 63.22
CA LEU A 15 -32.22 -9.68 62.92
C LEU A 15 -30.91 -9.44 63.67
N THR A 16 -29.97 -8.71 63.06
CA THR A 16 -29.50 -7.39 63.54
C THR A 16 -28.44 -6.77 62.62
N SER A 17 -28.71 -5.52 62.21
CA SER A 17 -27.81 -4.39 61.94
C SER A 17 -26.34 -4.65 61.55
N LEU A 18 -25.96 -4.25 60.33
CA LEU A 18 -24.55 -4.10 59.90
C LEU A 18 -24.30 -2.70 59.31
N LEU A 19 -23.29 -2.04 59.89
CA LEU A 19 -22.61 -0.86 59.35
C LEU A 19 -22.16 -1.12 57.91
N VAL A 20 -22.57 -0.29 56.97
CA VAL A 20 -21.95 -0.22 55.64
C VAL A 20 -20.78 0.75 55.73
N LEU A 21 -19.60 0.21 56.03
CA LEU A 21 -18.33 0.85 55.69
C LEU A 21 -18.26 0.98 54.17
N GLY A 22 -18.27 2.22 53.68
CA GLY A 22 -17.98 2.53 52.28
C GLY A 22 -16.55 2.14 51.94
N GLN A 23 -16.35 0.92 51.43
CA GLN A 23 -15.14 0.57 50.70
C GLN A 23 -15.12 1.40 49.41
N LYS A 24 -14.29 2.44 49.39
CA LYS A 24 -13.80 3.02 48.13
C LYS A 24 -13.26 1.87 47.29
N LYS A 25 -13.93 1.52 46.19
CA LYS A 25 -13.33 0.70 45.14
C LYS A 25 -12.00 1.36 44.80
N ALA A 26 -10.89 0.71 45.13
CA ALA A 26 -9.58 1.11 44.66
C ALA A 26 -9.68 1.21 43.14
N ALA A 27 -9.39 2.39 42.60
CA ALA A 27 -9.24 2.56 41.17
C ALA A 27 -8.23 1.50 40.70
N THR A 28 -8.66 0.63 39.80
CA THR A 28 -7.78 -0.32 39.14
C THR A 28 -6.60 0.49 38.58
N PRO A 29 -5.34 0.19 38.92
CA PRO A 29 -4.23 0.95 38.39
C PRO A 29 -4.29 0.86 36.86
N GLU A 30 -4.38 2.01 36.19
CA GLU A 30 -4.24 2.12 34.75
C GLU A 30 -2.94 1.40 34.35
N LYS A 31 -3.07 0.30 33.61
CA LYS A 31 -1.91 -0.40 33.04
C LYS A 31 -1.22 0.60 32.11
N LYS A 32 -0.02 1.05 32.48
CA LYS A 32 0.80 1.88 31.59
C LYS A 32 0.97 1.15 30.24
N PRO A 33 0.82 1.84 29.09
CA PRO A 33 1.04 1.23 27.79
C PRO A 33 2.44 0.63 27.70
N ASP A 34 2.57 -0.54 27.06
CA ASP A 34 3.89 -1.14 26.82
C ASP A 34 4.64 -0.30 25.77
N ALA A 35 5.86 0.14 26.12
CA ALA A 35 6.74 0.85 25.20
C ALA A 35 7.13 -0.02 24.00
N PHE A 36 7.08 -1.35 24.13
CA PHE A 36 7.32 -2.31 23.07
C PHE A 36 5.98 -2.75 22.43
N SER A 37 5.36 -1.87 21.66
CA SER A 37 4.03 -2.05 21.04
C SER A 37 4.05 -1.71 19.54
N THR A 38 3.02 -2.14 18.80
CA THR A 38 2.86 -1.85 17.36
C THR A 38 2.91 -0.34 17.07
N GLU A 39 2.31 0.48 17.93
CA GLU A 39 2.29 1.94 17.80
C GLU A 39 3.69 2.55 17.88
N THR A 40 4.58 1.99 18.70
CA THR A 40 5.98 2.46 18.80
C THR A 40 6.71 2.34 17.47
N PHE A 41 6.46 1.27 16.71
CA PHE A 41 7.15 0.97 15.45
C PHE A 41 6.45 1.54 14.21
N SER A 42 5.34 2.28 14.36
CA SER A 42 4.60 2.84 13.21
C SER A 42 5.39 3.85 12.37
N GLY A 43 6.53 4.35 12.89
CA GLY A 43 7.48 5.17 12.13
C GLY A 43 8.30 4.42 11.10
N LEU A 44 8.33 3.08 11.18
CA LEU A 44 8.86 2.21 10.13
C LEU A 44 7.78 2.06 9.07
N LYS A 45 7.94 2.85 8.00
CA LYS A 45 6.96 2.91 6.92
C LYS A 45 7.43 2.08 5.73
N PHE A 46 6.60 1.12 5.35
CA PHE A 46 6.66 0.50 4.03
C PHE A 46 6.31 1.54 2.96
N ARG A 47 6.96 1.43 1.81
CA ARG A 47 6.60 2.14 0.59
C ARG A 47 6.18 1.14 -0.48
N SER A 48 5.10 1.43 -1.19
CA SER A 48 4.75 0.69 -2.40
C SER A 48 5.73 1.05 -3.51
N ILE A 49 6.12 0.06 -4.31
CA ILE A 49 6.87 0.28 -5.56
C ILE A 49 6.01 -0.04 -6.81
N GLY A 50 4.73 -0.36 -6.62
CA GLY A 50 3.85 -0.83 -7.68
C GLY A 50 4.09 -2.31 -8.02
N PRO A 51 3.97 -2.71 -9.30
CA PRO A 51 3.53 -1.92 -10.45
C PRO A 51 2.01 -1.69 -10.52
N ALA A 52 1.57 -0.89 -11.50
CA ALA A 52 0.19 -0.85 -11.98
C ALA A 52 0.07 -1.29 -13.46
N VAL A 53 1.15 -1.81 -14.04
CA VAL A 53 1.25 -2.13 -15.49
C VAL A 53 0.25 -3.18 -15.96
N THR A 54 -0.06 -4.17 -15.12
CA THR A 54 -1.07 -5.20 -15.39
C THR A 54 -2.31 -5.04 -14.51
N SER A 55 -2.28 -4.16 -13.51
CA SER A 55 -3.33 -4.06 -12.48
C SER A 55 -3.61 -5.45 -11.85
N GLY A 56 -4.86 -5.75 -11.49
CA GLY A 56 -5.31 -7.03 -10.95
C GLY A 56 -6.83 -7.17 -11.00
N ARG A 57 -7.35 -8.27 -10.45
CA ARG A 57 -8.76 -8.68 -10.63
C ARG A 57 -9.78 -7.72 -10.04
N ILE A 58 -10.76 -7.37 -10.87
CA ILE A 58 -11.93 -6.57 -10.52
C ILE A 58 -13.16 -7.47 -10.41
N SER A 59 -13.85 -7.41 -9.27
CA SER A 59 -15.05 -8.21 -9.03
C SER A 59 -16.32 -7.49 -9.49
N ASP A 60 -16.41 -6.18 -9.22
CA ASP A 60 -17.66 -5.43 -9.40
C ASP A 60 -17.43 -3.90 -9.48
N PHE A 61 -18.43 -3.17 -10.00
CA PHE A 61 -18.47 -1.71 -10.07
C PHE A 61 -19.78 -1.13 -9.55
N ALA A 62 -19.67 0.03 -8.91
CA ALA A 62 -20.80 0.88 -8.59
C ALA A 62 -20.65 2.25 -9.28
N ILE A 63 -21.39 2.49 -10.35
CA ILE A 63 -21.42 3.77 -11.07
C ILE A 63 -22.48 4.68 -10.45
N ASN A 64 -22.14 5.95 -10.19
CA ASN A 64 -23.13 6.93 -9.75
C ASN A 64 -24.08 7.28 -10.91
N PRO A 65 -25.39 6.94 -10.85
CA PRO A 65 -26.33 7.15 -11.96
C PRO A 65 -26.61 8.63 -12.25
N GLN A 66 -26.26 9.53 -11.32
CA GLN A 66 -26.41 10.97 -11.48
C GLN A 66 -25.15 11.62 -12.03
N ASN A 67 -24.00 10.93 -11.99
CA ASN A 67 -22.70 11.44 -12.41
C ASN A 67 -21.74 10.28 -12.74
N ASN A 68 -21.70 9.84 -14.00
CA ASN A 68 -20.87 8.71 -14.43
C ASN A 68 -19.35 8.98 -14.31
N SER A 69 -18.90 10.21 -14.02
CA SER A 69 -17.49 10.48 -13.66
C SER A 69 -17.11 9.90 -12.30
N GLU A 70 -18.09 9.61 -11.44
CA GLU A 70 -17.91 9.05 -10.10
C GLU A 70 -18.31 7.58 -10.06
N TYR A 71 -17.35 6.73 -9.70
CA TYR A 71 -17.61 5.32 -9.51
C TYR A 71 -16.66 4.66 -8.51
N TYR A 72 -17.09 3.50 -8.04
CA TYR A 72 -16.38 2.65 -7.09
C TYR A 72 -15.98 1.35 -7.79
N VAL A 73 -14.80 0.87 -7.47
CA VAL A 73 -14.22 -0.36 -8.00
C VAL A 73 -14.01 -1.32 -6.84
N ALA A 74 -14.70 -2.46 -6.86
CA ALA A 74 -14.47 -3.58 -5.95
C ALA A 74 -13.41 -4.49 -6.57
N THR A 75 -12.30 -4.68 -5.86
CA THR A 75 -11.21 -5.56 -6.31
C THR A 75 -11.20 -6.84 -5.49
N SER A 76 -10.93 -7.99 -6.12
CA SER A 76 -11.02 -9.29 -5.44
C SER A 76 -10.06 -9.40 -4.24
N ALA A 77 -8.94 -8.66 -4.26
CA ALA A 77 -7.91 -8.71 -3.21
C ALA A 77 -7.17 -7.37 -2.94
N GLY A 78 -7.68 -6.23 -3.40
CA GLY A 78 -7.02 -4.91 -3.25
C GLY A 78 -7.88 -3.84 -2.56
N GLY A 79 -8.99 -4.23 -1.93
CA GLY A 79 -9.98 -3.36 -1.32
C GLY A 79 -10.90 -2.65 -2.33
N VAL A 80 -11.52 -1.56 -1.87
CA VAL A 80 -12.41 -0.70 -2.67
C VAL A 80 -11.72 0.60 -3.02
N TRP A 81 -11.86 1.02 -4.28
CA TRP A 81 -11.30 2.25 -4.82
C TRP A 81 -12.40 3.15 -5.36
N LYS A 82 -12.15 4.46 -5.35
CA LYS A 82 -13.06 5.46 -5.91
C LYS A 82 -12.35 6.40 -6.87
N THR A 83 -13.04 6.76 -7.93
CA THR A 83 -12.72 7.92 -8.75
C THR A 83 -13.90 8.91 -8.78
N SER A 84 -13.60 10.15 -9.12
CA SER A 84 -14.59 11.22 -9.35
C SER A 84 -14.31 11.98 -10.65
N ASN A 85 -13.44 11.43 -11.51
CA ASN A 85 -12.91 12.07 -12.72
C ASN A 85 -12.61 11.05 -13.83
N HIS A 86 -13.51 10.08 -14.06
CA HIS A 86 -13.39 9.08 -15.14
C HIS A 86 -12.09 8.26 -15.09
N GLY A 87 -11.64 7.91 -13.88
CA GLY A 87 -10.44 7.09 -13.70
C GLY A 87 -9.12 7.80 -13.94
N VAL A 88 -9.11 9.14 -14.14
CA VAL A 88 -7.87 9.92 -14.21
C VAL A 88 -7.05 9.74 -12.93
N THR A 89 -7.73 9.62 -11.78
CA THR A 89 -7.12 9.26 -10.49
C THR A 89 -8.04 8.33 -9.69
N PHE A 90 -7.44 7.40 -8.94
CA PHE A 90 -8.13 6.55 -7.98
C PHE A 90 -7.65 6.79 -6.55
N ARG A 91 -8.58 6.77 -5.58
CA ARG A 91 -8.32 6.85 -4.14
C ARG A 91 -8.73 5.55 -3.46
N PRO A 92 -7.88 4.92 -2.64
CA PRO A 92 -8.27 3.75 -1.87
C PRO A 92 -9.23 4.16 -0.74
N LEU A 93 -10.26 3.33 -0.49
CA LEU A 93 -11.26 3.55 0.55
C LEU A 93 -11.19 2.53 1.70
N PHE A 94 -10.51 1.40 1.47
CA PHE A 94 -10.55 0.22 2.34
C PHE A 94 -9.20 -0.15 2.98
N ASP A 95 -8.15 0.66 2.83
CA ASP A 95 -6.80 0.35 3.33
C ASP A 95 -6.72 0.09 4.84
N SER A 96 -7.73 0.51 5.63
CA SER A 96 -7.79 0.33 7.09
C SER A 96 -8.98 -0.51 7.58
N GLN A 97 -9.73 -1.15 6.68
CA GLN A 97 -10.86 -2.02 7.06
C GLN A 97 -10.37 -3.43 7.39
N GLY A 98 -11.26 -4.24 7.99
CA GLY A 98 -10.96 -5.60 8.45
C GLY A 98 -10.73 -6.62 7.32
N SER A 99 -11.23 -6.33 6.12
CA SER A 99 -11.05 -7.15 4.92
C SER A 99 -10.56 -6.32 3.75
N TYR A 100 -9.76 -6.95 2.88
CA TYR A 100 -9.27 -6.43 1.62
C TYR A 100 -9.85 -7.19 0.41
N SER A 101 -10.50 -8.33 0.65
CA SER A 101 -11.15 -9.12 -0.39
C SER A 101 -12.58 -8.65 -0.51
N ILE A 102 -13.00 -8.26 -1.71
CA ILE A 102 -14.32 -7.68 -1.97
C ILE A 102 -15.06 -8.53 -3.00
N GLY A 103 -16.34 -8.81 -2.75
CA GLY A 103 -17.22 -9.52 -3.67
C GLY A 103 -18.08 -8.58 -4.50
N CYS A 104 -18.67 -7.56 -3.87
CA CYS A 104 -19.57 -6.61 -4.53
C CYS A 104 -19.57 -5.22 -3.87
N VAL A 105 -20.00 -4.21 -4.63
CA VAL A 105 -20.20 -2.83 -4.16
C VAL A 105 -21.48 -2.25 -4.76
N THR A 106 -22.34 -1.66 -3.93
CA THR A 106 -23.63 -1.09 -4.36
C THR A 106 -23.87 0.30 -3.78
N LEU A 107 -24.51 1.16 -4.57
CA LEU A 107 -25.01 2.47 -4.13
C LEU A 107 -26.50 2.38 -3.83
N ALA A 108 -26.96 3.06 -2.77
CA ALA A 108 -28.38 3.19 -2.55
C ALA A 108 -29.02 4.04 -3.67
N PRO A 109 -30.10 3.56 -4.34
CA PRO A 109 -30.74 4.30 -5.43
C PRO A 109 -31.25 5.69 -5.05
N THR A 110 -31.65 5.87 -3.79
CA THR A 110 -32.17 7.13 -3.25
C THR A 110 -31.07 8.13 -2.86
N ASN A 111 -29.85 7.67 -2.58
CA ASN A 111 -28.73 8.50 -2.15
C ASN A 111 -27.39 7.82 -2.45
N PRO A 112 -26.67 8.23 -3.52
CA PRO A 112 -25.35 7.68 -3.87
C PRO A 112 -24.24 7.88 -2.81
N SER A 113 -24.48 8.65 -1.74
CA SER A 113 -23.55 8.73 -0.59
C SER A 113 -23.64 7.53 0.34
N ILE A 114 -24.73 6.76 0.27
CA ILE A 114 -24.88 5.50 1.00
C ILE A 114 -24.30 4.39 0.13
N VAL A 115 -23.18 3.83 0.57
CA VAL A 115 -22.44 2.80 -0.14
C VAL A 115 -22.42 1.53 0.71
N TRP A 116 -22.76 0.40 0.10
CA TRP A 116 -22.65 -0.92 0.69
C TRP A 116 -21.55 -1.71 0.03
N VAL A 117 -20.80 -2.48 0.81
CA VAL A 117 -19.72 -3.35 0.33
C VAL A 117 -19.88 -4.72 0.95
N GLY A 118 -19.95 -5.75 0.11
CA GLY A 118 -19.84 -7.14 0.52
C GLY A 118 -18.39 -7.61 0.46
N SER A 119 -17.83 -8.04 1.59
CA SER A 119 -16.47 -8.58 1.62
C SER A 119 -16.42 -10.07 1.26
N GLY A 120 -15.27 -10.50 0.77
CA GLY A 120 -14.98 -11.83 0.24
C GLY A 120 -15.39 -11.97 -1.22
N GLU A 121 -14.40 -12.20 -2.09
CA GLU A 121 -14.62 -12.49 -3.51
C GLU A 121 -15.59 -13.66 -3.68
N ASN A 122 -16.61 -13.52 -4.53
CA ASN A 122 -17.69 -14.49 -4.70
C ASN A 122 -17.37 -15.64 -5.68
N ASN A 123 -16.15 -15.69 -6.22
CA ASN A 123 -15.66 -16.78 -7.07
C ASN A 123 -15.29 -18.05 -6.29
N ASN A 124 -15.19 -19.18 -6.99
CA ASN A 124 -14.94 -20.51 -6.40
C ASN A 124 -13.46 -20.97 -6.51
N GLN A 125 -12.52 -20.04 -6.72
CA GLN A 125 -11.12 -20.31 -7.05
C GLN A 125 -10.29 -20.86 -5.87
N ARG A 126 -9.18 -21.56 -6.18
CA ARG A 126 -8.16 -22.04 -5.22
C ARG A 126 -7.45 -20.95 -4.41
N SER A 127 -7.40 -19.74 -4.94
CA SER A 127 -6.67 -18.58 -4.42
C SER A 127 -7.62 -17.51 -3.83
N VAL A 128 -8.93 -17.77 -3.80
CA VAL A 128 -9.94 -16.85 -3.26
C VAL A 128 -9.62 -16.51 -1.80
N SER A 129 -9.69 -15.23 -1.46
CA SER A 129 -9.54 -14.74 -0.08
C SER A 129 -10.92 -14.57 0.57
N TYR A 130 -10.96 -14.55 1.90
CA TYR A 130 -12.22 -14.51 2.65
C TYR A 130 -12.49 -13.12 3.26
N GLY A 131 -13.77 -12.78 3.33
CA GLY A 131 -14.31 -11.58 3.94
C GLY A 131 -14.60 -11.72 5.43
N ASP A 132 -15.09 -10.63 6.02
CA ASP A 132 -15.60 -10.56 7.39
C ASP A 132 -16.99 -9.89 7.46
N GLY A 133 -17.77 -10.06 6.38
CA GLY A 133 -19.18 -9.66 6.28
C GLY A 133 -19.41 -8.43 5.41
N ILE A 134 -20.30 -7.56 5.85
CA ILE A 134 -20.78 -6.41 5.06
C ILE A 134 -20.41 -5.08 5.71
N TYR A 135 -20.18 -4.07 4.89
CA TYR A 135 -19.84 -2.72 5.32
C TYR A 135 -20.80 -1.68 4.75
N LYS A 136 -21.09 -0.64 5.53
CA LYS A 136 -21.87 0.53 5.11
C LYS A 136 -21.05 1.80 5.31
N SER A 137 -21.12 2.68 4.33
CA SER A 137 -20.74 4.10 4.44
C SER A 137 -21.96 4.97 4.19
N GLU A 138 -22.06 6.09 4.89
CA GLU A 138 -23.13 7.09 4.70
C GLU A 138 -22.57 8.43 4.18
N ASP A 139 -21.26 8.48 3.89
CA ASP A 139 -20.53 9.69 3.51
C ASP A 139 -19.67 9.48 2.25
N ALA A 140 -20.15 8.63 1.35
CA ALA A 140 -19.53 8.30 0.06
C ALA A 140 -18.13 7.67 0.20
N GLY A 141 -17.97 6.82 1.23
CA GLY A 141 -16.79 6.00 1.49
C GLY A 141 -15.68 6.69 2.27
N LYS A 142 -15.97 7.76 3.03
CA LYS A 142 -14.98 8.39 3.92
C LYS A 142 -14.89 7.64 5.25
N THR A 143 -16.02 7.19 5.78
CA THR A 143 -16.11 6.34 6.97
C THR A 143 -16.93 5.08 6.69
N TRP A 144 -16.61 4.01 7.40
CA TRP A 144 -17.19 2.68 7.21
C TRP A 144 -17.56 2.06 8.55
N LYS A 145 -18.65 1.28 8.54
CA LYS A 145 -19.07 0.45 9.66
C LYS A 145 -19.32 -0.96 9.17
N ASN A 146 -18.73 -1.97 9.83
CA ASN A 146 -19.08 -3.37 9.60
C ASN A 146 -20.48 -3.63 10.19
N MET A 147 -21.40 -4.11 9.36
CA MET A 147 -22.83 -4.26 9.66
C MET A 147 -23.25 -5.71 9.96
N GLY A 148 -22.31 -6.64 10.14
CA GLY A 148 -22.59 -8.04 10.50
C GLY A 148 -22.33 -9.03 9.37
N LEU A 149 -22.96 -10.21 9.45
CA LEU A 149 -22.72 -11.38 8.58
C LEU A 149 -21.25 -11.84 8.56
N LYS A 150 -20.59 -11.81 9.72
CA LYS A 150 -19.14 -12.02 9.85
C LYS A 150 -18.68 -13.42 9.45
N ASN A 151 -19.58 -14.40 9.44
CA ASN A 151 -19.30 -15.77 9.07
C ASN A 151 -19.74 -16.09 7.63
N SER A 152 -20.07 -15.07 6.82
CA SER A 152 -20.44 -15.30 5.43
C SER A 152 -19.25 -15.72 4.58
N GLU A 153 -18.06 -15.21 4.92
CA GLU A 153 -16.80 -15.31 4.15
C GLU A 153 -16.87 -14.76 2.72
N HIS A 154 -17.99 -14.88 2.02
CA HIS A 154 -18.22 -14.45 0.65
C HIS A 154 -19.64 -13.88 0.53
N ILE A 155 -19.73 -12.60 0.16
CA ILE A 155 -20.99 -11.92 -0.15
C ILE A 155 -21.07 -11.77 -1.67
N SER A 156 -22.12 -12.31 -2.28
CA SER A 156 -22.27 -12.25 -3.74
C SER A 156 -22.94 -10.95 -4.19
N GLU A 157 -23.93 -10.47 -3.46
CA GLU A 157 -24.80 -9.38 -3.91
C GLU A 157 -25.38 -8.58 -2.74
N VAL A 158 -25.56 -7.27 -2.91
CA VAL A 158 -26.26 -6.40 -1.95
C VAL A 158 -27.28 -5.54 -2.70
N ILE A 159 -28.56 -5.74 -2.44
CA ILE A 159 -29.64 -4.95 -3.05
C ILE A 159 -30.25 -4.00 -2.02
N VAL A 160 -30.25 -2.71 -2.35
CA VAL A 160 -30.93 -1.68 -1.55
C VAL A 160 -32.29 -1.39 -2.16
N HIS A 161 -33.34 -1.35 -1.33
CA HIS A 161 -34.69 -1.08 -1.78
C HIS A 161 -34.81 0.30 -2.47
N PRO A 162 -35.53 0.42 -3.60
CA PRO A 162 -35.46 1.57 -4.50
C PRO A 162 -35.96 2.89 -3.89
N THR A 163 -36.82 2.82 -2.86
CA THR A 163 -37.41 4.00 -2.21
C THR A 163 -37.16 4.08 -0.70
N ASN A 164 -36.51 3.07 -0.10
CA ASN A 164 -36.25 3.05 1.35
C ASN A 164 -34.87 2.43 1.64
N PRO A 165 -33.82 3.23 1.88
CA PRO A 165 -32.47 2.72 2.05
C PRO A 165 -32.25 1.89 3.32
N ASP A 166 -33.23 1.83 4.24
CA ASP A 166 -33.17 0.98 5.43
C ASP A 166 -33.57 -0.47 5.15
N ILE A 167 -34.23 -0.74 4.01
CA ILE A 167 -34.56 -2.09 3.57
C ILE A 167 -33.46 -2.58 2.63
N VAL A 168 -32.72 -3.59 3.06
CA VAL A 168 -31.57 -4.13 2.34
C VAL A 168 -31.66 -5.65 2.29
N TYR A 169 -31.36 -6.23 1.14
CA TYR A 169 -31.22 -7.67 0.95
C TYR A 169 -29.77 -8.01 0.63
N VAL A 170 -29.27 -9.12 1.16
CA VAL A 170 -27.91 -9.59 0.95
C VAL A 170 -27.95 -11.03 0.49
N GLY A 171 -27.35 -11.31 -0.66
CA GLY A 171 -26.99 -12.65 -1.11
C GLY A 171 -25.70 -13.08 -0.43
N ALA A 172 -25.80 -13.93 0.59
CA ALA A 172 -24.65 -14.52 1.25
C ALA A 172 -24.37 -15.89 0.64
N TYR A 173 -23.25 -16.00 -0.07
CA TYR A 173 -22.85 -17.23 -0.74
C TYR A 173 -22.32 -18.27 0.26
N GLY A 174 -21.75 -17.79 1.36
CA GLY A 174 -21.24 -18.63 2.44
C GLY A 174 -19.81 -19.14 2.17
N PRO A 175 -19.19 -19.77 3.18
CA PRO A 175 -17.88 -20.41 3.07
C PRO A 175 -17.80 -21.40 1.91
N VAL A 176 -16.69 -21.36 1.16
CA VAL A 176 -16.40 -22.33 0.08
C VAL A 176 -15.68 -23.57 0.59
N TRP A 177 -14.89 -23.42 1.66
CA TRP A 177 -14.00 -24.45 2.19
C TRP A 177 -14.64 -25.30 3.30
N SER A 178 -15.86 -24.95 3.73
CA SER A 178 -16.62 -25.64 4.76
C SER A 178 -18.13 -25.52 4.57
N GLU A 179 -18.86 -26.32 5.34
CA GLU A 179 -20.30 -26.22 5.53
C GLU A 179 -20.70 -25.12 6.52
N GLY A 180 -21.93 -24.63 6.42
CA GLY A 180 -22.53 -23.66 7.35
C GLY A 180 -22.17 -22.21 7.04
N GLY A 181 -21.87 -21.43 8.07
CA GLY A 181 -21.61 -19.98 7.97
C GLY A 181 -22.89 -19.15 7.74
N ASP A 182 -22.73 -17.84 7.60
CA ASP A 182 -23.84 -16.96 7.25
C ASP A 182 -24.12 -17.14 5.74
N ARG A 183 -25.14 -17.94 5.40
CA ARG A 183 -25.42 -18.37 4.02
C ARG A 183 -26.92 -18.29 3.70
N GLY A 184 -27.24 -17.80 2.51
CA GLY A 184 -28.61 -17.63 2.01
C GLY A 184 -28.97 -16.18 1.70
N VAL A 185 -30.26 -15.84 1.70
CA VAL A 185 -30.75 -14.46 1.52
C VAL A 185 -31.05 -13.87 2.89
N PHE A 186 -30.37 -12.78 3.23
CA PHE A 186 -30.62 -12.01 4.45
C PHE A 186 -31.34 -10.72 4.13
N LYS A 187 -32.23 -10.29 5.03
CA LYS A 187 -32.97 -9.03 4.95
C LYS A 187 -32.75 -8.21 6.20
N SER A 188 -32.54 -6.92 6.03
CA SER A 188 -32.64 -5.90 7.07
C SER A 188 -33.77 -4.93 6.73
N THR A 189 -34.42 -4.38 7.74
CA THR A 189 -35.40 -3.29 7.63
C THR A 189 -35.05 -2.09 8.52
N ASP A 190 -33.82 -2.06 9.03
CA ASP A 190 -33.30 -1.06 9.98
C ASP A 190 -31.91 -0.55 9.55
N GLY A 191 -31.64 -0.55 8.24
CA GLY A 191 -30.40 -0.04 7.67
C GLY A 191 -29.18 -0.90 8.00
N GLY A 192 -29.38 -2.19 8.21
CA GLY A 192 -28.38 -3.23 8.48
C GLY A 192 -27.99 -3.39 9.94
N ALA A 193 -28.72 -2.78 10.88
CA ALA A 193 -28.45 -2.97 12.31
C ALA A 193 -28.78 -4.40 12.77
N THR A 194 -29.81 -5.01 12.17
CA THR A 194 -30.17 -6.42 12.36
C THR A 194 -30.45 -7.10 11.03
N TRP A 195 -30.23 -8.42 10.99
CA TRP A 195 -30.40 -9.26 9.80
C TRP A 195 -31.28 -10.47 10.11
N THR A 196 -32.24 -10.74 9.24
CA THR A 196 -33.08 -11.93 9.25
C THR A 196 -32.73 -12.80 8.05
N ASN A 197 -32.42 -14.09 8.25
CA ASN A 197 -32.29 -15.03 7.15
C ASN A 197 -33.70 -15.36 6.62
N VAL A 198 -34.02 -14.89 5.42
CA VAL A 198 -35.34 -15.04 4.79
C VAL A 198 -35.39 -16.21 3.79
N LYS A 199 -34.22 -16.75 3.40
CA LYS A 199 -34.14 -17.99 2.60
C LYS A 199 -32.80 -18.69 2.81
N SER A 200 -32.86 -19.95 3.25
CA SER A 200 -31.76 -20.91 3.23
C SER A 200 -32.15 -22.18 2.46
N VAL A 201 -31.18 -23.01 2.08
CA VAL A 201 -31.40 -24.32 1.45
C VAL A 201 -30.75 -25.42 2.30
N SER A 202 -29.43 -25.35 2.50
CA SER A 202 -28.66 -26.27 3.32
C SER A 202 -27.35 -25.60 3.77
N ASP A 203 -26.55 -26.33 4.53
CA ASP A 203 -25.20 -25.90 4.93
C ASP A 203 -24.18 -25.92 3.78
N TYR A 204 -24.53 -26.41 2.59
CA TYR A 204 -23.65 -26.42 1.40
C TYR A 204 -24.13 -25.48 0.28
N THR A 205 -25.31 -24.88 0.44
CA THR A 205 -26.02 -24.23 -0.67
C THR A 205 -26.36 -22.77 -0.34
N GLY A 206 -25.68 -21.85 -1.01
CA GLY A 206 -25.76 -20.41 -0.75
C GLY A 206 -26.30 -19.61 -1.93
N CYS A 207 -26.71 -18.37 -1.65
CA CYS A 207 -27.22 -17.47 -2.67
C CYS A 207 -26.03 -16.87 -3.43
N ASN A 208 -25.90 -17.19 -4.72
CA ASN A 208 -24.81 -16.69 -5.57
C ASN A 208 -25.20 -15.50 -6.45
N ASP A 209 -26.50 -15.27 -6.62
CA ASP A 209 -27.05 -14.19 -7.44
C ASP A 209 -28.45 -13.85 -6.91
N LEU A 210 -28.78 -12.56 -6.87
CA LEU A 210 -30.04 -12.03 -6.33
C LEU A 210 -30.44 -10.83 -7.18
N VAL A 211 -31.71 -10.77 -7.60
CA VAL A 211 -32.25 -9.63 -8.36
C VAL A 211 -33.64 -9.25 -7.86
N MET A 212 -33.96 -7.96 -7.97
CA MET A 212 -35.24 -7.36 -7.54
C MET A 212 -35.96 -6.77 -8.75
N ASP A 213 -37.28 -7.02 -8.87
CA ASP A 213 -38.07 -6.35 -9.91
C ASP A 213 -38.14 -4.84 -9.61
N PRO A 214 -37.67 -3.95 -10.50
CA PRO A 214 -37.63 -2.52 -10.24
C PRO A 214 -39.03 -1.88 -10.15
N ARG A 215 -40.08 -2.58 -10.60
CA ARG A 215 -41.48 -2.11 -10.56
C ARG A 215 -42.17 -2.49 -9.25
N ASP A 216 -41.76 -3.60 -8.65
CA ASP A 216 -42.32 -4.11 -7.40
C ASP A 216 -41.21 -4.76 -6.55
N PRO A 217 -40.69 -4.04 -5.52
CA PRO A 217 -39.60 -4.52 -4.69
C PRO A 217 -39.97 -5.72 -3.77
N ASN A 218 -41.23 -6.19 -3.80
CA ASN A 218 -41.63 -7.45 -3.17
C ASN A 218 -41.30 -8.67 -4.03
N VAL A 219 -41.07 -8.47 -5.33
CA VAL A 219 -40.73 -9.53 -6.27
C VAL A 219 -39.21 -9.66 -6.33
N LEU A 220 -38.71 -10.81 -5.88
CA LEU A 220 -37.28 -11.14 -5.80
C LEU A 220 -37.03 -12.47 -6.48
N TYR A 221 -35.86 -12.62 -7.08
CA TYR A 221 -35.38 -13.88 -7.63
C TYR A 221 -33.98 -14.17 -7.10
N ALA A 222 -33.75 -15.40 -6.65
CA ALA A 222 -32.48 -15.80 -6.05
C ALA A 222 -31.98 -17.11 -6.67
N ALA A 223 -30.72 -17.11 -7.08
CA ALA A 223 -30.01 -18.30 -7.49
C ALA A 223 -29.25 -18.90 -6.31
N PHE A 224 -29.50 -20.17 -6.05
CA PHE A 224 -28.80 -20.94 -5.03
C PHE A 224 -27.88 -21.95 -5.70
N HIS A 225 -26.64 -22.04 -5.22
CA HIS A 225 -25.63 -22.94 -5.75
C HIS A 225 -25.01 -23.80 -4.64
N GLN A 226 -25.11 -25.11 -4.80
CA GLN A 226 -24.49 -26.11 -3.95
C GLN A 226 -23.02 -26.30 -4.33
N ARG A 227 -22.09 -25.99 -3.42
CA ARG A 227 -20.67 -26.10 -3.68
C ARG A 227 -19.85 -26.39 -2.43
N MET A 228 -18.71 -27.05 -2.62
CA MET A 228 -17.67 -27.15 -1.59
C MET A 228 -16.32 -27.41 -2.23
N ARG A 229 -15.28 -26.84 -1.64
CA ARG A 229 -13.89 -27.03 -2.04
C ARG A 229 -13.07 -27.57 -0.87
N LYS A 230 -12.08 -28.39 -1.21
CA LYS A 230 -11.00 -28.85 -0.34
C LYS A 230 -9.69 -28.77 -1.11
N VAL A 231 -8.56 -28.85 -0.41
CA VAL A 231 -7.23 -28.83 -1.06
C VAL A 231 -7.17 -29.83 -2.23
N TYR A 232 -7.77 -31.00 -2.06
CA TYR A 232 -7.70 -32.10 -3.00
C TYR A 232 -8.83 -32.14 -4.05
N THR A 233 -9.95 -31.40 -3.89
CA THR A 233 -11.08 -31.46 -4.84
C THR A 233 -11.98 -30.22 -4.82
N TYR A 234 -12.83 -30.11 -5.83
CA TYR A 234 -13.93 -29.14 -5.92
C TYR A 234 -15.18 -29.87 -6.40
N ILE A 235 -16.33 -29.57 -5.80
CA ILE A 235 -17.66 -29.98 -6.26
C ILE A 235 -18.43 -28.69 -6.51
N GLY A 236 -18.79 -28.45 -7.77
CA GLY A 236 -19.40 -27.20 -8.25
C GLY A 236 -20.86 -27.35 -8.67
N GLY A 237 -21.59 -28.23 -8.01
CA GLY A 237 -23.01 -28.42 -8.28
C GLY A 237 -23.59 -29.65 -7.60
N GLY A 238 -24.90 -29.76 -7.62
CA GLY A 238 -25.64 -30.85 -7.00
C GLY A 238 -27.15 -30.61 -7.04
N PRO A 239 -27.95 -31.49 -6.40
CA PRO A 239 -29.41 -31.48 -6.55
C PRO A 239 -30.09 -30.31 -5.82
N GLU A 240 -29.37 -29.58 -4.97
CA GLU A 240 -29.90 -28.47 -4.16
C GLU A 240 -29.82 -27.12 -4.87
N SER A 241 -28.99 -27.01 -5.92
CA SER A 241 -28.89 -25.80 -6.75
C SER A 241 -30.22 -25.55 -7.45
N ALA A 242 -30.72 -24.30 -7.41
CA ALA A 242 -32.00 -23.94 -8.02
C ALA A 242 -32.23 -22.43 -8.05
N LEU A 243 -33.16 -22.01 -8.93
CA LEU A 243 -33.75 -20.67 -8.91
C LEU A 243 -35.00 -20.64 -8.02
N TYR A 244 -35.16 -19.56 -7.25
CA TYR A 244 -36.33 -19.31 -6.42
C TYR A 244 -36.90 -17.92 -6.70
N LYS A 245 -38.21 -17.77 -6.55
CA LYS A 245 -38.94 -16.50 -6.64
C LYS A 245 -39.73 -16.22 -5.36
N SER A 246 -39.65 -14.99 -4.88
CA SER A 246 -40.55 -14.42 -3.88
C SER A 246 -41.47 -13.40 -4.54
N THR A 247 -42.69 -13.24 -4.03
CA THR A 247 -43.63 -12.16 -4.40
C THR A 247 -44.12 -11.36 -3.20
N ASP A 248 -43.53 -11.56 -2.02
CA ASP A 248 -43.96 -10.97 -0.75
C ASP A 248 -42.78 -10.43 0.08
N GLY A 249 -41.74 -9.95 -0.62
CA GLY A 249 -40.58 -9.32 -0.01
C GLY A 249 -39.69 -10.29 0.76
N GLY A 250 -39.63 -11.54 0.32
CA GLY A 250 -38.78 -12.61 0.85
C GLY A 250 -39.43 -13.45 1.94
N THR A 251 -40.71 -13.23 2.26
CA THR A 251 -41.40 -13.97 3.32
C THR A 251 -41.64 -15.43 2.92
N THR A 252 -41.99 -15.66 1.66
CA THR A 252 -42.13 -17.00 1.06
C THR A 252 -41.41 -17.09 -0.27
N TRP A 253 -40.90 -18.28 -0.59
CA TRP A 253 -40.14 -18.54 -1.81
C TRP A 253 -40.65 -19.79 -2.52
N LYS A 254 -40.89 -19.67 -3.82
CA LYS A 254 -41.25 -20.77 -4.71
C LYS A 254 -40.06 -21.14 -5.58
N LYS A 255 -39.71 -22.43 -5.61
CA LYS A 255 -38.72 -22.96 -6.58
C LYS A 255 -39.26 -22.75 -8.00
N LEU A 256 -38.44 -22.21 -8.89
CA LEU A 256 -38.77 -22.02 -10.29
C LEU A 256 -38.46 -23.31 -11.08
N GLU A 257 -39.42 -23.67 -11.92
CA GLU A 257 -39.39 -24.85 -12.80
C GLU A 257 -39.96 -24.44 -14.17
N GLY A 258 -40.51 -25.37 -14.95
CA GLY A 258 -41.21 -25.03 -16.18
C GLY A 258 -40.28 -24.80 -17.39
N GLY A 259 -39.26 -25.64 -17.54
CA GLY A 259 -38.34 -25.66 -18.68
C GLY A 259 -36.86 -25.58 -18.29
N LEU A 260 -36.56 -25.15 -17.07
CA LEU A 260 -35.21 -25.23 -16.49
C LEU A 260 -34.78 -26.68 -16.23
N PRO A 261 -33.47 -26.98 -16.29
CA PRO A 261 -32.96 -28.31 -16.02
C PRO A 261 -33.14 -28.70 -14.54
N GLY A 262 -33.46 -29.98 -14.30
CA GLY A 262 -33.54 -30.57 -12.97
C GLY A 262 -32.42 -31.60 -12.72
N GLY A 263 -32.37 -32.16 -11.52
CA GLY A 263 -31.28 -33.05 -11.09
C GLY A 263 -30.10 -32.25 -10.56
N ASP A 264 -28.88 -32.74 -10.77
CA ASP A 264 -27.66 -32.03 -10.39
C ASP A 264 -27.43 -30.87 -11.37
N ILE A 265 -27.41 -29.64 -10.85
CA ILE A 265 -27.07 -28.43 -11.61
C ILE A 265 -26.04 -27.59 -10.84
N GLY A 266 -25.24 -26.83 -11.58
CA GLY A 266 -24.12 -26.02 -11.07
C GLY A 266 -24.52 -24.57 -10.80
N ARG A 267 -23.58 -23.64 -10.98
CA ARG A 267 -23.83 -22.20 -10.77
C ARG A 267 -24.86 -21.69 -11.78
N ILE A 268 -25.65 -20.70 -11.36
CA ILE A 268 -26.70 -20.07 -12.17
C ILE A 268 -26.48 -18.56 -12.13
N GLY A 269 -26.36 -17.93 -13.31
CA GLY A 269 -26.40 -16.48 -13.45
C GLY A 269 -27.80 -16.02 -13.87
N LEU A 270 -28.26 -14.88 -13.38
CA LEU A 270 -29.63 -14.39 -13.58
C LEU A 270 -29.66 -12.88 -13.84
N ALA A 271 -30.47 -12.44 -14.80
CA ALA A 271 -30.77 -11.03 -15.01
C ALA A 271 -32.23 -10.78 -15.34
N ILE A 272 -32.75 -9.66 -14.86
CA ILE A 272 -34.03 -9.07 -15.27
C ILE A 272 -33.73 -8.03 -16.35
N SER A 273 -34.46 -8.06 -17.47
CA SER A 273 -34.30 -7.02 -18.48
C SER A 273 -34.82 -5.67 -17.94
N PRO A 274 -33.98 -4.61 -17.90
CA PRO A 274 -34.42 -3.28 -17.49
C PRO A 274 -35.39 -2.65 -18.51
N VAL A 275 -35.35 -3.08 -19.77
CA VAL A 275 -36.26 -2.62 -20.84
C VAL A 275 -37.66 -3.20 -20.65
N ASN A 276 -37.77 -4.46 -20.25
CA ASN A 276 -39.03 -5.13 -19.99
C ASN A 276 -38.86 -6.16 -18.86
N PRO A 277 -39.22 -5.82 -17.60
CA PRO A 277 -38.96 -6.72 -16.47
C PRO A 277 -39.86 -7.96 -16.41
N ASN A 278 -40.71 -8.21 -17.42
CA ASN A 278 -41.31 -9.53 -17.63
C ASN A 278 -40.33 -10.54 -18.24
N VAL A 279 -39.27 -10.05 -18.88
CA VAL A 279 -38.24 -10.85 -19.52
C VAL A 279 -37.10 -11.10 -18.55
N LEU A 280 -36.82 -12.38 -18.28
CA LEU A 280 -35.67 -12.80 -17.50
C LEU A 280 -34.77 -13.66 -18.36
N TYR A 281 -33.47 -13.53 -18.15
CA TYR A 281 -32.47 -14.41 -18.74
C TYR A 281 -31.69 -15.12 -17.64
N THR A 282 -31.34 -16.37 -17.90
CA THR A 282 -30.43 -17.10 -17.02
C THR A 282 -29.46 -17.95 -17.84
N VAL A 283 -28.26 -18.13 -17.31
CA VAL A 283 -27.26 -19.06 -17.82
C VAL A 283 -26.99 -20.11 -16.76
N VAL A 284 -27.15 -21.39 -17.11
CA VAL A 284 -27.14 -22.51 -16.17
C VAL A 284 -26.06 -23.51 -16.55
N GLU A 285 -25.17 -23.84 -15.60
CA GLU A 285 -24.27 -24.98 -15.70
C GLU A 285 -25.03 -26.27 -15.36
N ALA A 286 -25.03 -27.25 -16.26
CA ALA A 286 -25.64 -28.56 -16.02
C ALA A 286 -25.07 -29.63 -16.98
N PRO A 287 -25.05 -30.92 -16.59
CA PRO A 287 -24.53 -32.01 -17.40
C PRO A 287 -25.47 -32.39 -18.57
N ASP A 288 -25.06 -33.37 -19.38
CA ASP A 288 -25.89 -34.04 -20.41
C ASP A 288 -26.58 -33.09 -21.42
N ASP A 289 -25.89 -32.06 -21.89
CA ASP A 289 -26.45 -31.01 -22.76
C ASP A 289 -27.66 -30.27 -22.17
N LYS A 290 -27.88 -30.33 -20.85
CA LYS A 290 -28.95 -29.61 -20.15
C LYS A 290 -28.54 -28.18 -19.78
N GLY A 291 -27.24 -27.89 -19.71
CA GLY A 291 -26.73 -26.53 -19.52
C GLY A 291 -27.08 -25.60 -20.69
N GLY A 292 -27.10 -24.30 -20.43
CA GLY A 292 -27.33 -23.31 -21.49
C GLY A 292 -27.90 -21.97 -21.05
N ILE A 293 -28.21 -21.14 -22.03
CA ILE A 293 -28.95 -19.88 -21.87
C ILE A 293 -30.45 -20.18 -21.96
N TYR A 294 -31.20 -19.66 -21.01
CA TYR A 294 -32.65 -19.75 -20.95
C TYR A 294 -33.27 -18.36 -20.87
N ARG A 295 -34.48 -18.22 -21.42
CA ARG A 295 -35.26 -16.99 -21.39
C ARG A 295 -36.66 -17.29 -20.88
N SER A 296 -37.16 -16.45 -19.98
CA SER A 296 -38.56 -16.37 -19.61
C SER A 296 -39.16 -15.06 -20.12
N MET A 297 -40.43 -15.09 -20.54
CA MET A 297 -41.20 -13.92 -20.96
C MET A 297 -42.35 -13.58 -20.00
N ASP A 298 -42.49 -14.39 -18.94
CA ASP A 298 -43.63 -14.40 -18.02
C ASP A 298 -43.17 -14.39 -16.56
N GLN A 299 -42.12 -13.61 -16.27
CA GLN A 299 -41.61 -13.41 -14.91
C GLN A 299 -41.15 -14.72 -14.24
N GLY A 300 -40.56 -15.63 -15.01
CA GLY A 300 -40.00 -16.91 -14.55
C GLY A 300 -41.02 -18.03 -14.38
N ALA A 301 -42.25 -17.90 -14.88
CA ALA A 301 -43.26 -18.96 -14.79
C ALA A 301 -43.01 -20.10 -15.80
N SER A 302 -42.47 -19.77 -16.98
CA SER A 302 -41.98 -20.73 -17.97
C SER A 302 -40.65 -20.26 -18.58
N TRP A 303 -39.82 -21.21 -19.01
CA TRP A 303 -38.48 -20.98 -19.54
C TRP A 303 -38.27 -21.72 -20.86
N GLU A 304 -37.72 -21.01 -21.84
CA GLU A 304 -37.30 -21.55 -23.13
C GLU A 304 -35.76 -21.65 -23.15
N LYS A 305 -35.21 -22.84 -23.45
CA LYS A 305 -33.79 -22.98 -23.75
C LYS A 305 -33.47 -22.33 -25.09
N ARG A 306 -32.57 -21.35 -25.09
CA ARG A 306 -32.23 -20.54 -26.26
C ARG A 306 -30.98 -21.06 -26.98
N ASN A 307 -29.98 -21.48 -26.23
CA ASN A 307 -28.70 -21.94 -26.73
C ASN A 307 -28.04 -22.86 -25.68
N PRO A 308 -27.30 -23.92 -26.08
CA PRO A 308 -26.60 -24.81 -25.14
C PRO A 308 -25.37 -24.18 -24.46
N TYR A 309 -24.97 -22.97 -24.84
CA TYR A 309 -23.78 -22.31 -24.30
C TYR A 309 -23.96 -21.90 -22.83
N PHE A 310 -22.95 -22.21 -22.02
CA PHE A 310 -22.74 -21.69 -20.67
C PHE A 310 -21.22 -21.57 -20.45
N SER A 311 -20.77 -20.66 -19.59
CA SER A 311 -19.36 -20.54 -19.21
C SER A 311 -19.01 -21.46 -18.01
N SER A 312 -17.92 -21.21 -17.29
CA SER A 312 -17.48 -21.99 -16.13
C SER A 312 -18.17 -21.53 -14.85
N GLY A 313 -18.88 -22.44 -14.17
CA GLY A 313 -19.51 -22.18 -12.86
C GLY A 313 -18.52 -21.83 -11.75
N ASN A 314 -17.22 -22.08 -11.97
CA ASN A 314 -16.16 -21.71 -11.04
C ASN A 314 -15.95 -20.19 -10.96
N TYR A 315 -16.17 -19.45 -12.06
CA TYR A 315 -15.84 -18.03 -12.19
C TYR A 315 -16.96 -17.21 -12.83
N TYR A 316 -17.28 -17.51 -14.09
CA TYR A 316 -17.85 -16.53 -15.03
C TYR A 316 -19.36 -16.67 -15.26
N GLN A 317 -20.07 -17.47 -14.46
CA GLN A 317 -21.47 -17.83 -14.73
C GLN A 317 -22.45 -16.70 -14.39
N GLU A 318 -22.32 -15.56 -15.07
CA GLU A 318 -23.07 -14.33 -14.86
C GLU A 318 -23.61 -13.79 -16.21
N ILE A 319 -24.72 -13.06 -16.15
CA ILE A 319 -25.42 -12.54 -17.33
C ILE A 319 -25.90 -11.11 -17.05
N THR A 320 -25.74 -10.22 -18.02
CA THR A 320 -26.14 -8.81 -17.93
C THR A 320 -27.03 -8.46 -19.11
N CYS A 321 -28.13 -7.76 -18.85
CA CYS A 321 -29.02 -7.26 -19.91
C CYS A 321 -28.63 -5.85 -20.36
N ASP A 322 -28.73 -5.56 -21.65
CA ASP A 322 -28.57 -4.20 -22.16
C ASP A 322 -29.70 -3.28 -21.62
N PRO A 323 -29.39 -2.05 -21.17
CA PRO A 323 -30.36 -1.10 -20.63
C PRO A 323 -31.39 -0.58 -21.64
N THR A 324 -31.14 -0.76 -22.94
CA THR A 324 -31.92 -0.18 -24.05
C THR A 324 -32.42 -1.22 -25.06
N ASN A 325 -31.85 -2.43 -25.07
CA ASN A 325 -32.24 -3.52 -25.97
C ASN A 325 -32.60 -4.81 -25.21
N VAL A 326 -33.88 -5.18 -25.21
CA VAL A 326 -34.40 -6.37 -24.51
C VAL A 326 -33.81 -7.70 -25.00
N ASP A 327 -33.32 -7.75 -26.24
CA ASP A 327 -32.75 -8.96 -26.85
C ASP A 327 -31.21 -8.98 -26.82
N ARG A 328 -30.56 -7.90 -26.36
CA ARG A 328 -29.10 -7.91 -26.19
C ARG A 328 -28.73 -8.30 -24.77
N ILE A 329 -27.92 -9.34 -24.66
CA ILE A 329 -27.38 -9.83 -23.39
C ILE A 329 -25.87 -10.03 -23.50
N PHE A 330 -25.18 -9.84 -22.39
CA PHE A 330 -23.76 -10.07 -22.23
C PHE A 330 -23.57 -11.21 -21.23
N ILE A 331 -22.65 -12.13 -21.52
CA ILE A 331 -22.36 -13.27 -20.65
C ILE A 331 -20.88 -13.22 -20.32
N THR A 332 -20.58 -13.21 -19.03
CA THR A 332 -19.22 -13.21 -18.52
C THR A 332 -18.53 -14.53 -18.92
N ASP A 333 -17.29 -14.45 -19.37
CA ASP A 333 -16.45 -15.60 -19.79
C ASP A 333 -14.99 -15.14 -19.90
N THR A 334 -14.05 -16.06 -20.14
CA THR A 334 -12.66 -15.72 -20.47
C THR A 334 -12.62 -14.69 -21.61
N TYR A 335 -13.39 -14.91 -22.68
CA TYR A 335 -13.66 -13.86 -23.67
C TYR A 335 -15.12 -13.44 -23.53
N TYR A 336 -15.40 -12.18 -23.16
CA TYR A 336 -16.76 -11.73 -22.93
C TYR A 336 -17.65 -12.09 -24.11
N LYS A 337 -18.83 -12.66 -23.84
CA LYS A 337 -19.79 -13.00 -24.90
C LYS A 337 -20.90 -11.99 -24.98
N VAL A 338 -21.45 -11.87 -26.18
CA VAL A 338 -22.65 -11.07 -26.47
C VAL A 338 -23.60 -11.89 -27.34
N SER A 339 -24.89 -11.70 -27.09
CA SER A 339 -25.98 -12.12 -27.96
C SER A 339 -26.82 -10.91 -28.33
N GLN A 340 -27.30 -10.86 -29.57
CA GLN A 340 -28.13 -9.77 -30.09
C GLN A 340 -29.59 -10.20 -30.33
N ASP A 341 -29.92 -11.47 -30.07
CA ASP A 341 -31.19 -12.12 -30.46
C ASP A 341 -31.86 -12.89 -29.30
N GLY A 342 -31.65 -12.39 -28.08
CA GLY A 342 -32.20 -12.95 -26.85
C GLY A 342 -31.58 -14.31 -26.53
N GLY A 343 -30.28 -14.47 -26.75
CA GLY A 343 -29.51 -15.66 -26.38
C GLY A 343 -29.59 -16.82 -27.37
N LYS A 344 -30.06 -16.64 -28.60
CA LYS A 344 -30.09 -17.73 -29.61
C LYS A 344 -28.73 -17.93 -30.25
N THR A 345 -28.04 -16.84 -30.57
CA THR A 345 -26.66 -16.84 -31.06
C THR A 345 -25.75 -16.12 -30.09
N VAL A 346 -24.52 -16.62 -29.95
CA VAL A 346 -23.51 -16.09 -29.01
C VAL A 346 -22.21 -15.90 -29.77
N SER A 347 -21.59 -14.73 -29.63
CA SER A 347 -20.28 -14.40 -30.20
C SER A 347 -19.41 -13.69 -29.17
N ASN A 348 -18.10 -13.60 -29.43
CA ASN A 348 -17.23 -12.73 -28.63
C ASN A 348 -17.66 -11.27 -28.81
N LEU A 349 -17.59 -10.48 -27.73
CA LEU A 349 -17.88 -9.05 -27.72
C LEU A 349 -16.80 -8.25 -28.47
N GLY A 350 -15.53 -8.49 -28.14
CA GLY A 350 -14.37 -7.79 -28.70
C GLY A 350 -13.33 -7.52 -27.63
N GLU A 351 -12.14 -8.10 -27.77
CA GLU A 351 -11.12 -8.15 -26.68
C GLU A 351 -9.70 -7.86 -27.18
N LEU A 352 -9.56 -7.33 -28.41
CA LEU A 352 -8.24 -7.08 -28.98
C LEU A 352 -7.46 -6.07 -28.12
N ASN A 353 -6.23 -6.43 -27.73
CA ASN A 353 -5.35 -5.65 -26.85
C ASN A 353 -5.90 -5.37 -25.43
N LYS A 354 -6.89 -6.15 -24.99
CA LYS A 354 -7.43 -6.12 -23.63
C LYS A 354 -7.18 -7.46 -22.94
N HIS A 355 -7.01 -7.45 -21.61
CA HIS A 355 -6.92 -8.67 -20.83
C HIS A 355 -8.27 -9.43 -20.82
N VAL A 356 -8.18 -10.75 -20.94
CA VAL A 356 -9.30 -11.72 -20.88
C VAL A 356 -9.76 -11.93 -19.42
N ASP A 357 -10.55 -12.97 -19.14
CA ASP A 357 -11.01 -13.35 -17.79
C ASP A 357 -11.83 -12.24 -17.13
N ASN A 358 -13.00 -12.02 -17.72
CA ASN A 358 -13.91 -10.96 -17.32
C ASN A 358 -14.77 -11.37 -16.13
N HIS A 359 -15.17 -10.41 -15.31
CA HIS A 359 -16.05 -10.65 -14.16
C HIS A 359 -17.28 -9.75 -14.15
N CYS A 360 -17.14 -8.48 -14.56
CA CYS A 360 -18.25 -7.53 -14.56
C CYS A 360 -18.23 -6.61 -15.78
N ILE A 361 -19.42 -6.14 -16.17
CA ILE A 361 -19.63 -5.15 -17.22
C ILE A 361 -20.64 -4.10 -16.79
N TRP A 362 -20.37 -2.86 -17.14
CA TRP A 362 -21.33 -1.76 -17.10
C TRP A 362 -21.56 -1.25 -18.53
N ILE A 363 -22.82 -1.00 -18.85
CA ILE A 363 -23.26 -0.44 -20.13
C ILE A 363 -23.91 0.91 -19.82
N ASP A 364 -23.49 1.97 -20.49
CA ASP A 364 -24.09 3.28 -20.28
C ASP A 364 -25.56 3.28 -20.73
N PRO A 365 -26.52 3.54 -19.84
CA PRO A 365 -27.94 3.56 -20.21
C PRO A 365 -28.31 4.67 -21.21
N LYS A 366 -27.41 5.64 -21.44
CA LYS A 366 -27.60 6.73 -22.40
C LYS A 366 -26.83 6.53 -23.70
N ASP A 367 -25.87 5.61 -23.73
CA ASP A 367 -25.01 5.35 -24.89
C ASP A 367 -24.56 3.88 -24.89
N GLY A 368 -25.23 3.04 -25.68
CA GLY A 368 -24.95 1.61 -25.74
C GLY A 368 -23.56 1.25 -26.28
N ASP A 369 -22.83 2.19 -26.90
CA ASP A 369 -21.44 2.00 -27.35
C ASP A 369 -20.42 2.22 -26.22
N HIS A 370 -20.83 2.87 -25.14
CA HIS A 370 -19.99 3.15 -23.96
C HIS A 370 -20.08 1.98 -22.96
N LEU A 371 -18.98 1.23 -22.86
CA LEU A 371 -18.86 0.03 -22.03
C LEU A 371 -17.69 0.18 -21.06
N MET A 372 -17.86 -0.35 -19.85
CA MET A 372 -16.75 -0.53 -18.91
C MET A 372 -16.71 -1.98 -18.45
N VAL A 373 -15.54 -2.60 -18.46
CA VAL A 373 -15.34 -4.01 -18.13
C VAL A 373 -14.26 -4.15 -17.06
N GLY A 374 -14.55 -5.01 -16.09
CA GLY A 374 -13.63 -5.44 -15.05
C GLY A 374 -13.22 -6.88 -15.32
N CYS A 375 -11.91 -7.12 -15.33
CA CYS A 375 -11.34 -8.44 -15.57
C CYS A 375 -10.12 -8.67 -14.67
N ASP A 376 -9.41 -9.78 -14.88
CA ASP A 376 -8.19 -10.11 -14.13
C ASP A 376 -7.05 -9.10 -14.33
N GLY A 377 -7.06 -8.35 -15.44
CA GLY A 377 -6.09 -7.29 -15.76
C GLY A 377 -6.55 -5.87 -15.39
N GLY A 378 -7.61 -5.69 -14.62
CA GLY A 378 -8.07 -4.36 -14.16
C GLY A 378 -9.30 -3.83 -14.89
N VAL A 379 -9.33 -2.51 -15.09
CA VAL A 379 -10.49 -1.78 -15.65
C VAL A 379 -10.19 -1.32 -17.07
N TYR A 380 -11.11 -1.65 -17.98
CA TYR A 380 -11.08 -1.26 -19.38
C TYR A 380 -12.36 -0.54 -19.78
N GLU A 381 -12.25 0.54 -20.54
CA GLU A 381 -13.37 1.37 -20.98
C GLU A 381 -13.37 1.47 -22.51
N SER A 382 -14.54 1.43 -23.14
CA SER A 382 -14.71 1.53 -24.58
C SER A 382 -15.82 2.52 -24.92
N TYR A 383 -15.67 3.26 -26.01
CA TYR A 383 -16.64 4.24 -26.52
C TYR A 383 -17.10 3.90 -27.94
N ASP A 384 -16.82 2.69 -28.41
CA ASP A 384 -17.08 2.25 -29.78
C ASP A 384 -17.60 0.80 -29.86
N PHE A 385 -18.24 0.35 -28.78
CA PHE A 385 -18.77 -1.01 -28.59
C PHE A 385 -17.68 -2.07 -28.70
N ALA A 386 -16.66 -1.99 -27.83
CA ALA A 386 -15.60 -2.97 -27.64
C ALA A 386 -14.69 -3.20 -28.87
N LYS A 387 -14.59 -2.22 -29.79
CA LYS A 387 -13.61 -2.29 -30.89
C LYS A 387 -12.24 -1.82 -30.41
N THR A 388 -12.22 -0.80 -29.56
CA THR A 388 -11.01 -0.31 -28.90
C THR A 388 -11.25 -0.10 -27.40
N TRP A 389 -10.17 -0.18 -26.62
CA TRP A 389 -10.20 -0.17 -25.16
C TRP A 389 -9.17 0.82 -24.58
N ASP A 390 -9.59 1.63 -23.63
CA ASP A 390 -8.76 2.45 -22.75
C ASP A 390 -8.50 1.70 -21.44
N PHE A 391 -7.24 1.35 -21.17
CA PHE A 391 -6.83 0.66 -19.95
C PHE A 391 -6.45 1.65 -18.85
N LYS A 392 -7.07 1.50 -17.67
CA LYS A 392 -6.76 2.31 -16.48
C LYS A 392 -5.47 1.83 -15.79
N SER A 393 -4.32 2.14 -16.40
CA SER A 393 -2.96 1.74 -15.98
C SER A 393 -2.41 2.42 -14.70
N ASN A 394 -3.28 3.00 -13.88
CA ASN A 394 -2.96 3.74 -12.65
C ASN A 394 -3.62 3.17 -11.39
N LEU A 395 -4.18 1.96 -11.48
CA LEU A 395 -4.76 1.21 -10.37
C LEU A 395 -3.76 0.12 -9.89
N PRO A 396 -3.02 0.33 -8.79
CA PRO A 396 -1.95 -0.57 -8.35
C PRO A 396 -2.48 -1.73 -7.49
N VAL A 397 -3.21 -2.65 -8.11
CA VAL A 397 -3.85 -3.81 -7.42
C VAL A 397 -3.33 -5.17 -7.88
N THR A 398 -2.09 -5.22 -8.37
CA THR A 398 -1.42 -6.45 -8.81
C THR A 398 -1.26 -7.47 -7.68
N GLN A 399 -1.52 -8.74 -8.00
CA GLN A 399 -1.62 -9.87 -7.07
C GLN A 399 -0.39 -10.77 -7.18
N PHE A 400 0.65 -10.51 -6.37
CA PHE A 400 1.87 -11.33 -6.35
C PHE A 400 1.75 -12.54 -5.42
N TYR A 401 2.22 -13.69 -5.89
CA TYR A 401 2.32 -14.92 -5.10
C TYR A 401 3.60 -14.98 -4.27
N LYS A 402 4.72 -14.63 -4.88
CA LYS A 402 6.09 -14.81 -4.36
C LYS A 402 6.94 -13.59 -4.65
N VAL A 403 8.05 -13.41 -3.92
CA VAL A 403 9.01 -12.35 -4.17
C VAL A 403 10.45 -12.86 -4.13
N ALA A 404 11.26 -12.43 -5.09
CA ALA A 404 12.71 -12.56 -5.04
C ALA A 404 13.41 -11.24 -5.29
N THR A 405 14.62 -11.11 -4.75
CA THR A 405 15.50 -9.97 -4.99
C THR A 405 16.80 -10.40 -5.63
N ASP A 406 17.38 -9.52 -6.43
CA ASP A 406 18.73 -9.70 -6.97
C ASP A 406 19.79 -8.90 -6.18
N ASN A 407 21.04 -9.00 -6.61
CA ASN A 407 22.16 -8.25 -6.04
C ASN A 407 22.67 -7.13 -6.94
N ALA A 408 21.89 -6.68 -7.93
CA ALA A 408 22.29 -5.58 -8.80
C ALA A 408 22.67 -4.33 -7.97
N TYR A 409 23.68 -3.60 -8.45
CA TYR A 409 24.19 -2.39 -7.83
C TYR A 409 24.08 -1.23 -8.84
N PRO A 410 23.65 -0.03 -8.43
CA PRO A 410 23.47 0.43 -7.05
C PRO A 410 22.14 0.03 -6.40
N PHE A 411 21.12 -0.26 -7.19
CA PHE A 411 19.79 -0.62 -6.70
C PHE A 411 19.43 -2.00 -7.22
N TYR A 412 19.01 -2.87 -6.31
CA TYR A 412 18.60 -4.22 -6.63
C TYR A 412 17.23 -4.23 -7.31
N GLY A 413 16.95 -5.28 -8.09
CA GLY A 413 15.64 -5.58 -8.66
C GLY A 413 14.78 -6.44 -7.73
N VAL A 414 13.46 -6.27 -7.85
CA VAL A 414 12.40 -7.03 -7.19
C VAL A 414 11.60 -7.75 -8.28
N HIS A 415 11.40 -9.05 -8.09
CA HIS A 415 10.78 -9.91 -9.09
C HIS A 415 9.73 -10.81 -8.44
N GLY A 416 8.70 -11.16 -9.19
CA GLY A 416 7.71 -12.13 -8.74
C GLY A 416 6.65 -12.42 -9.78
N GLY A 417 5.97 -13.55 -9.58
CA GLY A 417 4.86 -13.99 -10.39
C GLY A 417 3.51 -13.51 -9.89
N THR A 418 2.59 -13.24 -10.81
CA THR A 418 1.27 -12.69 -10.49
C THR A 418 0.12 -13.61 -10.90
N GLN A 419 -1.03 -13.48 -10.23
CA GLN A 419 -2.28 -14.14 -10.65
C GLN A 419 -2.71 -13.60 -12.02
N ASP A 420 -2.85 -14.50 -13.00
CA ASP A 420 -3.30 -14.27 -14.40
C ASP A 420 -2.50 -13.24 -15.23
N ASN A 421 -1.50 -12.55 -14.64
CA ASN A 421 -0.94 -11.32 -15.18
C ASN A 421 0.60 -11.35 -15.39
N LEU A 422 1.14 -12.49 -15.84
CA LEU A 422 2.58 -12.68 -16.14
C LEU A 422 3.47 -12.73 -14.87
N SER A 423 4.77 -12.92 -15.08
CA SER A 423 5.80 -12.63 -14.07
C SER A 423 6.51 -11.33 -14.41
N LEU A 424 6.82 -10.52 -13.38
CA LEU A 424 7.33 -9.17 -13.53
C LEU A 424 8.62 -8.97 -12.75
N GLY A 425 9.50 -8.10 -13.27
CA GLY A 425 10.69 -7.59 -12.59
C GLY A 425 10.76 -6.06 -12.70
N GLY A 426 11.26 -5.40 -11.66
CA GLY A 426 11.41 -3.94 -11.61
C GLY A 426 12.40 -3.49 -10.55
N PRO A 427 12.84 -2.22 -10.56
CA PRO A 427 13.85 -1.73 -9.63
C PRO A 427 13.27 -1.46 -8.24
N SER A 428 14.06 -1.68 -7.18
CA SER A 428 13.73 -1.25 -5.81
C SER A 428 13.64 0.27 -5.65
N ARG A 429 14.38 1.02 -6.48
CA ARG A 429 14.35 2.48 -6.63
C ARG A 429 15.09 2.90 -7.90
N THR A 430 14.87 4.13 -8.37
CA THR A 430 15.60 4.74 -9.50
C THR A 430 16.39 5.97 -9.03
N THR A 431 17.25 6.53 -9.89
CA THR A 431 17.81 7.87 -9.66
C THR A 431 16.94 9.00 -10.20
N SER A 432 15.74 8.68 -10.69
CA SER A 432 14.79 9.64 -11.20
C SER A 432 14.06 10.35 -10.07
N ALA A 433 14.00 11.68 -10.12
CA ALA A 433 13.10 12.46 -9.26
C ALA A 433 11.61 12.15 -9.55
N ASN A 434 11.30 11.50 -10.69
CA ASN A 434 9.95 11.08 -11.06
C ASN A 434 9.49 9.77 -10.41
N GLY A 435 10.37 9.09 -9.65
CA GLY A 435 10.06 7.82 -8.98
C GLY A 435 10.29 6.58 -9.84
N ILE A 436 9.59 5.50 -9.51
CA ILE A 436 9.48 4.26 -10.30
C ILE A 436 8.18 4.34 -11.11
N THR A 437 8.26 4.16 -12.42
CA THR A 437 7.15 4.27 -13.37
C THR A 437 6.77 2.90 -13.92
N ASN A 438 5.61 2.77 -14.56
CA ASN A 438 5.25 1.51 -15.24
C ASN A 438 6.28 1.09 -16.30
N ALA A 439 7.00 2.04 -16.91
CA ALA A 439 8.02 1.76 -17.92
C ALA A 439 9.33 1.17 -17.35
N ASP A 440 9.52 1.22 -16.04
CA ASP A 440 10.67 0.60 -15.37
C ASP A 440 10.46 -0.91 -15.11
N TRP A 441 9.25 -1.42 -15.32
CA TRP A 441 8.88 -2.82 -15.15
C TRP A 441 8.98 -3.60 -16.46
N TYR A 442 9.39 -4.87 -16.38
CA TYR A 442 9.53 -5.78 -17.51
C TYR A 442 8.98 -7.17 -17.18
N VAL A 443 8.61 -7.91 -18.22
CA VAL A 443 8.07 -9.27 -18.12
C VAL A 443 9.20 -10.30 -18.11
N THR A 444 9.09 -11.31 -17.24
CA THR A 444 10.08 -12.40 -17.08
C THR A 444 9.53 -13.79 -17.40
N SER A 445 8.20 -13.95 -17.47
CA SER A 445 7.49 -15.16 -17.92
C SER A 445 6.06 -14.80 -18.31
N ILE A 446 5.39 -15.68 -19.07
CA ILE A 446 3.99 -15.54 -19.51
C ILE A 446 3.03 -16.45 -18.73
N GLY A 447 1.71 -16.19 -18.83
CA GLY A 447 0.67 -16.92 -18.10
C GLY A 447 0.51 -16.41 -16.66
N ASP A 448 -0.09 -17.18 -15.75
CA ASP A 448 0.02 -16.92 -14.32
C ASP A 448 1.49 -17.09 -13.92
N GLY A 449 2.04 -16.11 -13.21
CA GLY A 449 3.37 -16.21 -12.64
C GLY A 449 3.36 -16.75 -11.22
N PHE A 450 4.38 -17.53 -10.83
CA PHE A 450 4.57 -18.03 -9.46
C PHE A 450 5.96 -17.71 -8.92
N GLU A 451 6.64 -18.70 -8.33
CA GLU A 451 7.99 -18.61 -7.79
C GLU A 451 8.97 -18.08 -8.84
N THR A 452 9.79 -17.11 -8.44
CA THR A 452 10.83 -16.52 -9.28
C THR A 452 12.13 -16.54 -8.51
N GLN A 453 13.23 -16.91 -9.15
CA GLN A 453 14.56 -16.92 -8.55
C GLN A 453 15.53 -16.19 -9.47
N VAL A 454 16.46 -15.42 -8.90
CA VAL A 454 17.44 -14.65 -9.68
C VAL A 454 18.85 -15.09 -9.32
N ASP A 455 19.70 -15.32 -10.33
CA ASP A 455 21.11 -15.65 -10.12
C ASP A 455 21.79 -14.47 -9.39
N GLN A 456 22.25 -14.74 -8.17
CA GLN A 456 22.83 -13.72 -7.28
C GLN A 456 24.23 -13.27 -7.75
N SER A 457 24.85 -13.99 -8.68
CA SER A 457 26.10 -13.64 -9.35
C SER A 457 25.90 -12.95 -10.70
N ASN A 458 24.71 -13.07 -11.30
CA ASN A 458 24.34 -12.41 -12.55
C ASN A 458 22.84 -12.06 -12.56
N SER A 459 22.50 -10.80 -12.25
CA SER A 459 21.12 -10.32 -12.18
C SER A 459 20.35 -10.33 -13.51
N ASP A 460 21.02 -10.59 -14.64
CA ASP A 460 20.36 -10.73 -15.93
C ASP A 460 19.74 -12.13 -16.12
N LEU A 461 20.15 -13.13 -15.33
CA LEU A 461 19.60 -14.50 -15.41
C LEU A 461 18.52 -14.71 -14.36
N ILE A 462 17.28 -14.84 -14.84
CA ILE A 462 16.08 -14.96 -14.02
C ILE A 462 15.40 -16.29 -14.35
N TYR A 463 14.94 -17.01 -13.33
CA TYR A 463 14.17 -18.23 -13.46
C TYR A 463 12.77 -17.96 -12.97
N ALA A 464 11.78 -17.97 -13.86
CA ALA A 464 10.41 -17.61 -13.54
C ALA A 464 9.47 -18.75 -13.88
N GLN A 465 8.53 -19.02 -12.98
CA GLN A 465 7.55 -20.08 -13.16
C GLN A 465 6.25 -19.61 -13.80
N SER A 466 5.56 -20.57 -14.39
CA SER A 466 4.13 -20.54 -14.71
C SER A 466 3.42 -21.81 -14.25
N GLN A 467 2.12 -21.95 -14.54
CA GLN A 467 1.26 -22.97 -13.94
C GLN A 467 1.83 -24.39 -14.12
N TYR A 468 1.54 -25.27 -13.16
CA TYR A 468 1.89 -26.69 -13.21
C TYR A 468 3.40 -26.94 -13.38
N GLY A 469 4.23 -26.13 -12.73
CA GLY A 469 5.68 -26.24 -12.77
C GLY A 469 6.31 -25.80 -14.09
N GLY A 470 5.59 -25.06 -14.94
CA GLY A 470 6.20 -24.33 -16.04
C GLY A 470 7.40 -23.53 -15.53
N LEU A 471 8.55 -23.63 -16.19
CA LEU A 471 9.78 -23.00 -15.71
C LEU A 471 10.59 -22.49 -16.91
N GLN A 472 10.87 -21.20 -16.90
CA GLN A 472 11.65 -20.52 -17.93
C GLN A 472 12.92 -19.91 -17.32
N ARG A 473 14.03 -19.99 -18.06
CA ARG A 473 15.21 -19.15 -17.87
C ARG A 473 15.09 -17.96 -18.82
N PHE A 474 14.95 -16.78 -18.25
CA PHE A 474 14.91 -15.50 -18.94
C PHE A 474 16.27 -14.80 -18.82
N ASP A 475 16.85 -14.41 -19.96
CA ASP A 475 18.04 -13.56 -20.00
C ASP A 475 17.62 -12.13 -20.32
N ARG A 476 17.70 -11.25 -19.33
CA ARG A 476 17.28 -9.84 -19.44
C ARG A 476 18.08 -9.06 -20.48
N LYS A 477 19.33 -9.45 -20.74
CA LYS A 477 20.20 -8.72 -21.67
C LYS A 477 19.86 -9.02 -23.12
N SER A 478 19.53 -10.27 -23.44
CA SER A 478 19.12 -10.68 -24.79
C SER A 478 17.61 -10.61 -25.01
N GLY A 479 16.81 -10.68 -23.94
CA GLY A 479 15.37 -10.86 -23.97
C GLY A 479 14.91 -12.29 -24.28
N GLU A 480 15.81 -13.28 -24.23
CA GLU A 480 15.52 -14.67 -24.58
C GLU A 480 14.78 -15.40 -23.45
N TYR A 481 13.77 -16.20 -23.83
CA TYR A 481 13.05 -17.12 -22.96
C TYR A 481 13.39 -18.56 -23.35
N LEU A 482 13.92 -19.35 -22.42
CA LEU A 482 14.17 -20.77 -22.63
C LEU A 482 13.40 -21.60 -21.61
N SER A 483 12.51 -22.48 -22.07
CA SER A 483 11.86 -23.46 -21.20
C SER A 483 12.91 -24.47 -20.70
N ILE A 484 13.00 -24.61 -19.38
CA ILE A 484 13.94 -25.51 -18.71
C ILE A 484 13.22 -26.43 -17.71
N ARG A 485 11.90 -26.58 -17.82
CA ARG A 485 11.13 -27.47 -16.95
C ARG A 485 11.63 -28.92 -17.09
N PRO A 486 11.83 -29.68 -16.00
CA PRO A 486 12.11 -31.11 -16.07
C PRO A 486 11.03 -31.88 -16.81
N VAL A 487 11.42 -32.81 -17.68
CA VAL A 487 10.53 -33.69 -18.44
C VAL A 487 10.87 -35.16 -18.18
N GLU A 488 9.85 -36.02 -18.18
CA GLU A 488 10.01 -37.46 -17.98
C GLU A 488 10.72 -38.11 -19.19
N LEU A 489 11.62 -39.05 -18.89
CA LEU A 489 12.30 -39.88 -19.90
C LEU A 489 11.59 -41.22 -20.09
N GLU A 490 11.94 -41.94 -21.16
CA GLU A 490 11.42 -43.28 -21.42
C GLU A 490 11.61 -44.20 -20.21
N GLY A 491 10.53 -44.90 -19.81
CA GLY A 491 10.50 -45.79 -18.65
C GLY A 491 10.31 -45.10 -17.30
N GLN A 492 10.23 -43.77 -17.24
CA GLN A 492 9.88 -43.04 -16.01
C GLN A 492 8.36 -42.92 -15.85
N GLU A 493 7.89 -42.97 -14.61
CA GLU A 493 6.48 -42.70 -14.28
C GLU A 493 6.14 -41.23 -14.51
N ALA A 494 4.92 -40.97 -14.98
CA ALA A 494 4.38 -39.62 -15.07
C ALA A 494 4.40 -38.95 -13.70
N VAL A 495 4.87 -37.70 -13.65
CA VAL A 495 4.86 -36.90 -12.44
C VAL A 495 3.70 -35.93 -12.43
N ARG A 496 3.45 -35.38 -11.26
CA ARG A 496 2.36 -34.45 -11.02
C ARG A 496 2.95 -33.19 -10.39
N TRP A 497 2.40 -32.05 -10.75
CA TRP A 497 2.98 -30.74 -10.43
C TRP A 497 1.94 -29.88 -9.72
N ASN A 498 2.40 -29.11 -8.73
CA ASN A 498 1.56 -28.10 -8.11
C ASN A 498 1.33 -26.92 -9.07
N TRP A 499 0.23 -26.19 -8.90
CA TRP A 499 -0.01 -24.92 -9.60
C TRP A 499 1.12 -23.92 -9.32
N ASP A 500 1.53 -23.82 -8.06
CA ASP A 500 2.67 -23.05 -7.54
C ASP A 500 3.73 -24.05 -7.05
N ALA A 501 4.56 -24.54 -7.98
CA ALA A 501 5.56 -25.56 -7.71
C ALA A 501 6.81 -24.95 -7.04
N PRO A 502 7.46 -25.57 -6.06
CA PRO A 502 8.61 -24.95 -5.43
C PRO A 502 9.82 -24.88 -6.37
N LEU A 503 10.46 -23.73 -6.42
CA LEU A 503 11.72 -23.46 -7.11
C LEU A 503 12.70 -22.78 -6.15
N LEU A 504 13.96 -23.21 -6.16
CA LEU A 504 15.01 -22.64 -5.30
C LEU A 504 16.33 -22.58 -6.07
N ILE A 505 17.05 -21.45 -5.98
CA ILE A 505 18.47 -21.39 -6.32
C ILE A 505 19.32 -21.78 -5.10
N SER A 506 20.36 -22.58 -5.31
CA SER A 506 21.19 -23.05 -4.21
C SER A 506 21.92 -21.89 -3.52
N GLN A 507 21.96 -21.93 -2.19
CA GLN A 507 22.74 -21.03 -1.34
C GLN A 507 24.26 -21.29 -1.47
N HIS A 508 24.68 -22.39 -2.11
CA HIS A 508 26.08 -22.79 -2.29
C HIS A 508 26.58 -22.62 -3.73
N SER A 509 25.67 -22.64 -4.72
CA SER A 509 26.03 -22.44 -6.12
C SER A 509 24.90 -21.81 -6.93
N ASN A 510 25.19 -20.68 -7.58
CA ASN A 510 24.23 -20.01 -8.48
C ASN A 510 23.94 -20.79 -9.78
N SER A 511 24.73 -21.81 -10.12
CA SER A 511 24.41 -22.70 -11.25
C SER A 511 23.44 -23.82 -10.87
N ARG A 512 23.19 -24.04 -9.57
CA ARG A 512 22.36 -25.13 -9.07
C ARG A 512 20.96 -24.64 -8.76
N LEU A 513 19.96 -25.33 -9.31
CA LEU A 513 18.54 -25.10 -9.01
C LEU A 513 17.90 -26.38 -8.51
N TYR A 514 16.91 -26.22 -7.65
CA TYR A 514 15.99 -27.27 -7.24
C TYR A 514 14.58 -26.94 -7.70
N SER A 515 13.86 -27.93 -8.22
CA SER A 515 12.46 -27.81 -8.61
C SER A 515 11.67 -29.01 -8.09
N GLY A 516 10.40 -28.82 -7.71
CA GLY A 516 9.57 -29.85 -7.10
C GLY A 516 8.29 -30.19 -7.87
N SER A 517 8.10 -31.47 -8.15
CA SER A 517 6.82 -32.09 -8.55
C SER A 517 6.24 -32.84 -7.33
N ASN A 518 5.80 -34.09 -7.47
CA ASN A 518 5.79 -35.06 -6.36
C ASN A 518 7.21 -35.57 -6.00
N ARG A 519 8.23 -35.19 -6.77
CA ARG A 519 9.65 -35.54 -6.61
C ARG A 519 10.52 -34.28 -6.66
N VAL A 520 11.75 -34.37 -6.14
CA VAL A 520 12.74 -33.30 -6.17
C VAL A 520 13.69 -33.48 -7.35
N TYR A 521 13.85 -32.43 -8.15
CA TYR A 521 14.83 -32.35 -9.23
C TYR A 521 15.96 -31.41 -8.84
N ARG A 522 17.18 -31.76 -9.23
CA ARG A 522 18.37 -30.90 -9.12
C ARG A 522 19.01 -30.72 -10.50
N THR A 523 19.35 -29.49 -10.84
CA THR A 523 20.28 -29.14 -11.92
C THR A 523 21.52 -28.53 -11.30
N ASP A 524 22.69 -28.71 -11.92
CA ASP A 524 23.95 -28.06 -11.53
C ASP A 524 24.46 -27.10 -12.63
N ASP A 525 23.69 -26.94 -13.72
CA ASP A 525 24.06 -26.26 -14.96
C ASP A 525 22.99 -25.27 -15.45
N ARG A 526 22.29 -24.60 -14.51
CA ARG A 526 21.27 -23.58 -14.77
C ARG A 526 20.06 -24.10 -15.58
N GLY A 527 19.70 -25.36 -15.36
CA GLY A 527 18.52 -25.99 -15.96
C GLY A 527 18.75 -26.61 -17.33
N ASN A 528 20.00 -26.76 -17.80
CA ASN A 528 20.27 -27.46 -19.06
C ASN A 528 20.07 -28.98 -18.91
N SER A 529 20.32 -29.53 -17.72
CA SER A 529 20.06 -30.93 -17.39
C SER A 529 19.51 -31.08 -15.96
N TRP A 530 18.66 -32.09 -15.75
CA TRP A 530 18.02 -32.36 -14.46
C TRP A 530 18.21 -33.80 -13.99
N THR A 531 18.48 -33.97 -12.70
CA THR A 531 18.55 -35.27 -12.02
C THR A 531 17.45 -35.35 -10.97
N ILE A 532 16.71 -36.46 -10.96
CA ILE A 532 15.75 -36.75 -9.87
C ILE A 532 16.55 -37.24 -8.66
N ILE A 533 16.39 -36.55 -7.51
CA ILE A 533 17.11 -36.86 -6.27
C ILE A 533 16.19 -37.32 -5.14
N SER A 534 14.95 -37.72 -5.46
CA SER A 534 14.02 -38.28 -4.48
C SER A 534 13.05 -39.29 -5.11
N PRO A 535 12.46 -40.19 -4.30
CA PRO A 535 11.23 -40.89 -4.69
C PRO A 535 10.03 -39.93 -4.67
N ASP A 536 8.81 -40.45 -4.85
CA ASP A 536 7.58 -39.73 -4.54
C ASP A 536 7.50 -39.47 -3.02
N LEU A 537 7.53 -38.20 -2.63
CA LEU A 537 7.62 -37.78 -1.23
C LEU A 537 6.26 -37.51 -0.57
N SER A 538 5.16 -37.65 -1.32
CA SER A 538 3.79 -37.44 -0.83
C SER A 538 3.23 -38.68 -0.10
N ARG A 539 1.99 -38.59 0.38
CA ARG A 539 1.21 -39.71 0.93
C ARG A 539 0.67 -40.66 -0.12
N GLN A 540 0.67 -40.27 -1.40
CA GLN A 540 0.13 -41.07 -2.50
C GLN A 540 -1.33 -41.51 -2.26
N THR A 541 -2.13 -40.60 -1.68
CA THR A 541 -3.54 -40.90 -1.40
C THR A 541 -4.41 -40.62 -2.62
N ASP A 542 -5.32 -41.54 -2.93
CA ASP A 542 -6.29 -41.34 -4.00
C ASP A 542 -7.41 -40.38 -3.56
N ARG A 543 -7.33 -39.13 -4.03
CA ARG A 543 -8.33 -38.08 -3.74
C ARG A 543 -9.75 -38.48 -4.11
N ASN A 544 -9.95 -39.38 -5.08
CA ASN A 544 -11.28 -39.74 -5.56
C ASN A 544 -12.03 -40.70 -4.63
N LYS A 545 -11.38 -41.18 -3.56
CA LYS A 545 -11.98 -41.97 -2.49
C LYS A 545 -12.31 -41.15 -1.24
N MET A 546 -11.94 -39.87 -1.24
CA MET A 546 -12.19 -38.98 -0.10
C MET A 546 -13.62 -38.44 -0.13
N GLU A 547 -14.21 -38.32 1.06
CA GLU A 547 -15.56 -37.79 1.22
C GLU A 547 -15.57 -36.26 1.22
N VAL A 548 -16.54 -35.69 0.49
CA VAL A 548 -16.87 -34.26 0.49
C VAL A 548 -18.38 -34.15 0.54
N MET A 549 -18.92 -33.28 1.41
CA MET A 549 -20.35 -33.24 1.73
C MET A 549 -20.90 -34.61 2.20
N GLY A 550 -20.14 -35.31 3.04
CA GLY A 550 -20.55 -36.59 3.66
C GLY A 550 -20.64 -37.79 2.71
N ARG A 551 -20.08 -37.71 1.49
CA ARG A 551 -20.05 -38.83 0.54
C ARG A 551 -18.89 -38.76 -0.45
N VAL A 552 -18.61 -39.88 -1.11
CA VAL A 552 -17.73 -39.92 -2.30
C VAL A 552 -18.57 -39.62 -3.54
N TRP A 553 -18.19 -38.61 -4.31
CA TRP A 553 -18.92 -38.17 -5.51
C TRP A 553 -18.53 -38.97 -6.76
N SER A 554 -19.47 -39.15 -7.71
CA SER A 554 -19.21 -39.76 -9.01
C SER A 554 -18.16 -38.99 -9.82
N VAL A 555 -17.53 -39.63 -10.81
CA VAL A 555 -16.68 -38.93 -11.78
C VAL A 555 -17.45 -37.87 -12.59
N ASP A 556 -18.75 -38.09 -12.80
CA ASP A 556 -19.64 -37.20 -13.56
C ASP A 556 -20.21 -36.03 -12.73
N ALA A 557 -19.79 -35.88 -11.46
CA ALA A 557 -20.23 -34.76 -10.65
C ALA A 557 -19.75 -33.43 -11.24
N ILE A 558 -20.60 -32.40 -11.14
CA ILE A 558 -20.36 -31.10 -11.78
C ILE A 558 -19.06 -30.48 -11.28
N ALA A 559 -18.21 -30.13 -12.25
CA ALA A 559 -16.89 -29.55 -12.03
C ALA A 559 -15.99 -30.35 -11.07
N LYS A 560 -16.18 -31.67 -10.93
CA LYS A 560 -15.38 -32.49 -10.01
C LYS A 560 -13.89 -32.34 -10.32
N ASN A 561 -13.13 -31.92 -9.31
CA ASN A 561 -11.69 -31.62 -9.41
C ASN A 561 -11.32 -30.47 -10.36
N GLY A 562 -12.29 -29.75 -10.92
CA GLY A 562 -12.08 -28.63 -11.85
C GLY A 562 -11.28 -27.52 -11.19
N SER A 563 -10.27 -27.01 -11.89
CA SER A 563 -9.34 -25.99 -11.39
C SER A 563 -8.73 -26.34 -10.02
N THR A 564 -8.46 -27.62 -9.77
CA THR A 564 -7.81 -28.12 -8.55
C THR A 564 -6.64 -29.03 -8.93
N ASP A 565 -5.50 -28.80 -8.31
CA ASP A 565 -4.28 -29.57 -8.59
C ASP A 565 -4.47 -31.04 -8.28
N ILE A 566 -3.70 -31.89 -8.97
CA ILE A 566 -3.62 -33.30 -8.60
C ILE A 566 -3.02 -33.34 -7.19
N TYR A 567 -3.72 -33.96 -6.23
CA TYR A 567 -3.30 -33.96 -4.83
C TYR A 567 -2.02 -34.78 -4.60
N GLY A 568 -1.18 -34.35 -3.65
CA GLY A 568 0.05 -35.04 -3.26
C GLY A 568 1.27 -34.52 -4.02
N GLN A 569 1.54 -33.22 -3.95
CA GLN A 569 2.67 -32.51 -4.55
C GLN A 569 3.56 -31.85 -3.52
N LEU A 570 4.82 -31.60 -3.90
CA LEU A 570 5.67 -30.67 -3.18
C LEU A 570 5.16 -29.23 -3.36
N THR A 571 5.27 -28.46 -2.29
CA THR A 571 4.83 -27.04 -2.19
C THR A 571 5.95 -26.12 -1.75
N THR A 572 7.01 -26.67 -1.14
CA THR A 572 8.17 -25.91 -0.66
C THR A 572 9.42 -26.79 -0.67
N ILE A 573 10.56 -26.18 -0.97
CA ILE A 573 11.90 -26.76 -0.87
C ILE A 573 12.78 -25.73 -0.15
N ALA A 574 13.55 -26.17 0.84
CA ALA A 574 14.54 -25.35 1.52
C ALA A 574 15.89 -26.06 1.59
N GLU A 575 16.95 -25.37 1.14
CA GLU A 575 18.34 -25.82 1.31
C GLU A 575 18.98 -25.12 2.49
N SER A 576 19.72 -25.87 3.31
CA SER A 576 20.52 -25.28 4.38
C SER A 576 21.69 -24.49 3.81
N LYS A 577 21.84 -23.22 4.22
CA LYS A 577 23.04 -22.43 3.94
C LYS A 577 24.31 -23.02 4.56
N LEU A 578 24.18 -23.88 5.56
CA LEU A 578 25.31 -24.44 6.32
C LEU A 578 25.75 -25.81 5.82
N ASP A 579 24.94 -26.48 4.98
CA ASP A 579 25.22 -27.82 4.48
C ASP A 579 24.51 -28.04 3.13
N PRO A 580 25.25 -28.20 2.01
CA PRO A 580 24.67 -28.37 0.68
C PRO A 580 23.93 -29.70 0.47
N ASP A 581 24.09 -30.67 1.37
CA ASP A 581 23.43 -31.97 1.31
C ASP A 581 22.15 -32.02 2.17
N LEU A 582 21.85 -30.95 2.91
CA LEU A 582 20.68 -30.82 3.78
C LEU A 582 19.55 -30.06 3.08
N LEU A 583 18.50 -30.81 2.71
CA LEU A 583 17.27 -30.27 2.14
C LEU A 583 16.06 -30.64 3.00
N TRP A 584 15.11 -29.71 3.08
CA TRP A 584 13.77 -29.94 3.59
C TRP A 584 12.75 -29.71 2.48
N VAL A 585 11.67 -30.50 2.47
CA VAL A 585 10.55 -30.30 1.56
C VAL A 585 9.23 -30.52 2.28
N GLY A 586 8.19 -29.84 1.80
CA GLY A 586 6.82 -29.94 2.30
C GLY A 586 5.83 -30.25 1.19
N THR A 587 4.68 -30.83 1.54
CA THR A 587 3.63 -31.21 0.57
C THR A 587 2.27 -30.58 0.86
N ASP A 588 1.43 -30.54 -0.17
CA ASP A 588 0.02 -30.13 -0.08
C ASP A 588 -0.83 -31.09 0.77
N ASP A 589 -0.38 -32.33 0.95
CA ASP A 589 -0.99 -33.36 1.79
C ASP A 589 -0.40 -33.44 3.22
N GLY A 590 0.39 -32.44 3.61
CA GLY A 590 0.80 -32.21 4.99
C GLY A 590 1.96 -33.06 5.51
N LEU A 591 2.82 -33.57 4.63
CA LEU A 591 4.09 -34.21 4.99
C LEU A 591 5.24 -33.22 4.94
N ILE A 592 6.21 -33.41 5.84
CA ILE A 592 7.52 -32.80 5.76
C ILE A 592 8.55 -33.91 5.58
N GLN A 593 9.52 -33.72 4.69
CA GLN A 593 10.59 -34.66 4.47
C GLN A 593 11.94 -33.96 4.51
N ARG A 594 12.99 -34.69 4.92
CA ARG A 594 14.35 -34.18 5.00
C ARG A 594 15.39 -35.16 4.51
N THR A 595 16.39 -34.69 3.79
CA THR A 595 17.63 -35.43 3.50
C THR A 595 18.83 -34.71 4.11
N THR A 596 19.87 -35.46 4.44
CA THR A 596 21.18 -34.95 4.91
C THR A 596 22.33 -35.53 4.08
N ASP A 597 22.03 -36.15 2.95
CA ASP A 597 23.00 -36.85 2.09
C ASP A 597 22.76 -36.57 0.59
N GLY A 598 22.21 -35.38 0.30
CA GLY A 598 22.01 -34.89 -1.06
C GLY A 598 20.88 -35.59 -1.80
N GLY A 599 19.92 -36.18 -1.07
CA GLY A 599 18.72 -36.83 -1.63
C GLY A 599 18.78 -38.36 -1.68
N LYS A 600 19.85 -39.00 -1.20
CA LYS A 600 19.94 -40.48 -1.23
C LYS A 600 18.97 -41.13 -0.26
N ASN A 601 18.79 -40.54 0.92
CA ASN A 601 17.84 -40.98 1.94
C ASN A 601 16.96 -39.80 2.41
N TRP A 602 15.68 -40.09 2.66
CA TRP A 602 14.68 -39.11 3.11
C TRP A 602 14.00 -39.56 4.40
N GLN A 603 14.06 -38.71 5.43
CA GLN A 603 13.36 -38.86 6.70
C GLN A 603 12.02 -38.13 6.64
N LYS A 604 10.94 -38.86 6.93
CA LYS A 604 9.56 -38.34 6.94
C LYS A 604 9.14 -37.85 8.33
N PHE A 605 8.44 -36.72 8.38
CA PHE A 605 7.75 -36.17 9.55
C PHE A 605 6.27 -35.96 9.21
N ASP A 606 5.40 -36.28 10.17
CA ASP A 606 3.95 -36.30 9.98
C ASP A 606 3.24 -35.93 11.30
N ASN A 607 2.07 -35.31 11.22
CA ASN A 607 1.19 -34.96 12.35
C ASN A 607 1.91 -34.16 13.46
N LEU A 608 2.48 -33.02 13.08
CA LEU A 608 3.22 -32.17 14.01
C LEU A 608 2.31 -31.66 15.15
N PRO A 609 2.84 -31.43 16.36
CA PRO A 609 2.04 -31.09 17.53
C PRO A 609 1.16 -29.84 17.32
N GLY A 610 -0.14 -29.99 17.57
CA GLY A 610 -1.12 -28.89 17.50
C GLY A 610 -1.56 -28.51 16.08
N VAL A 611 -0.97 -29.07 15.04
CA VAL A 611 -1.37 -28.85 13.64
C VAL A 611 -2.40 -29.91 13.23
N PRO A 612 -3.53 -29.53 12.60
CA PRO A 612 -4.49 -30.49 12.07
C PRO A 612 -3.85 -31.45 11.04
N LYS A 613 -4.37 -32.68 10.96
CA LYS A 613 -3.82 -33.68 10.05
C LYS A 613 -3.95 -33.22 8.60
N GLN A 614 -2.96 -33.55 7.77
CA GLN A 614 -2.95 -33.22 6.33
C GLN A 614 -3.06 -31.73 6.02
N THR A 615 -2.72 -30.85 6.97
CA THR A 615 -2.70 -29.39 6.72
C THR A 615 -1.65 -29.06 5.67
N TYR A 616 -2.00 -28.21 4.71
CA TYR A 616 -1.11 -27.74 3.64
C TYR A 616 0.18 -27.14 4.20
N VAL A 617 1.34 -27.71 3.85
CA VAL A 617 2.64 -27.11 4.19
C VAL A 617 2.87 -25.95 3.23
N HIS A 618 2.83 -24.70 3.72
CA HIS A 618 2.94 -23.54 2.85
C HIS A 618 4.39 -23.15 2.59
N GLN A 619 5.23 -23.15 3.63
CA GLN A 619 6.65 -22.83 3.50
C GLN A 619 7.45 -23.53 4.58
N ILE A 620 8.65 -23.99 4.22
CA ILE A 620 9.71 -24.37 5.14
C ILE A 620 10.91 -23.48 4.86
N ILE A 621 11.62 -23.05 5.91
CA ILE A 621 12.95 -22.45 5.78
C ILE A 621 13.93 -23.20 6.67
N ALA A 622 15.14 -23.43 6.17
CA ALA A 622 16.27 -23.87 6.99
C ALA A 622 16.94 -22.65 7.62
N SER A 623 17.36 -22.74 8.89
CA SER A 623 17.99 -21.60 9.55
C SER A 623 19.30 -21.22 8.87
N LEU A 624 19.56 -19.91 8.83
CA LEU A 624 20.81 -19.32 8.37
C LEU A 624 21.93 -19.44 9.41
N HIS A 625 21.60 -19.82 10.65
CA HIS A 625 22.49 -19.76 11.81
C HIS A 625 22.77 -21.11 12.48
N ASP A 626 21.86 -22.09 12.35
CA ASP A 626 22.04 -23.43 12.92
C ASP A 626 21.44 -24.54 12.04
N LYS A 627 22.27 -25.54 11.70
CA LYS A 627 21.90 -26.68 10.85
C LYS A 627 20.80 -27.57 11.44
N ASN A 628 20.57 -27.53 12.76
CA ASN A 628 19.52 -28.29 13.42
C ASN A 628 18.20 -27.52 13.52
N THR A 629 18.20 -26.24 13.13
CA THR A 629 17.04 -25.37 13.25
C THR A 629 16.34 -25.22 11.90
N ALA A 630 15.02 -25.42 11.90
CA ALA A 630 14.15 -25.16 10.76
C ALA A 630 12.80 -24.64 11.24
N TYR A 631 12.13 -23.87 10.38
CA TYR A 631 10.82 -23.31 10.64
C TYR A 631 9.85 -23.76 9.57
N VAL A 632 8.58 -23.95 9.95
CA VAL A 632 7.51 -24.34 9.02
C VAL A 632 6.25 -23.54 9.28
N CYS A 633 5.66 -23.06 8.19
CA CYS A 633 4.35 -22.42 8.13
C CYS A 633 3.34 -23.40 7.52
N PHE A 634 2.27 -23.67 8.25
CA PHE A 634 1.12 -24.43 7.78
C PHE A 634 -0.06 -23.49 7.56
N ASN A 635 -0.87 -23.78 6.54
CA ASN A 635 -2.06 -22.97 6.27
C ASN A 635 -3.31 -23.85 6.13
N ASN A 636 -4.23 -23.70 7.08
CA ASN A 636 -5.42 -24.53 7.20
C ASN A 636 -6.74 -23.79 6.86
N HIS A 637 -6.68 -22.59 6.26
CA HIS A 637 -7.90 -21.83 5.93
C HIS A 637 -8.81 -22.58 4.95
N ARG A 638 -8.23 -23.49 4.15
CA ARG A 638 -8.94 -24.35 3.20
C ARG A 638 -9.74 -25.49 3.87
N ASP A 639 -9.75 -25.50 5.20
CA ASP A 639 -10.65 -26.30 6.05
C ASP A 639 -11.40 -25.41 7.06
N SER A 640 -11.53 -24.10 6.77
CA SER A 640 -12.13 -23.07 7.62
C SER A 640 -11.52 -22.94 9.02
N ASP A 641 -10.22 -23.21 9.11
CA ASP A 641 -9.41 -22.95 10.29
C ASP A 641 -8.38 -21.85 10.00
N PHE A 642 -8.66 -20.66 10.53
CA PHE A 642 -7.92 -19.43 10.23
C PHE A 642 -6.72 -19.17 11.15
N LYS A 643 -6.36 -20.15 11.98
CA LYS A 643 -5.28 -20.02 12.97
C LYS A 643 -3.91 -19.94 12.28
N PRO A 644 -2.99 -19.10 12.80
CA PRO A 644 -1.61 -19.09 12.34
C PRO A 644 -0.85 -20.29 12.93
N TYR A 645 -0.37 -21.18 12.06
CA TYR A 645 0.43 -22.33 12.45
C TYR A 645 1.89 -22.13 12.03
N VAL A 646 2.72 -21.71 13.00
CA VAL A 646 4.17 -21.53 12.82
C VAL A 646 4.89 -22.41 13.82
N LEU A 647 5.72 -23.33 13.35
CA LEU A 647 6.47 -24.25 14.20
C LEU A 647 7.97 -24.15 13.95
N LYS A 648 8.75 -24.37 15.00
CA LYS A 648 10.22 -24.40 15.01
C LYS A 648 10.70 -25.75 15.53
N THR A 649 11.72 -26.31 14.89
CA THR A 649 12.57 -27.36 15.47
C THR A 649 13.96 -26.77 15.72
N THR A 650 14.66 -27.28 16.73
CA THR A 650 16.07 -26.94 17.04
C THR A 650 16.92 -28.20 17.22
N ASP A 651 16.35 -29.36 16.93
CA ASP A 651 16.96 -30.67 17.15
C ASP A 651 16.86 -31.55 15.91
N SER A 652 16.86 -30.91 14.73
CA SER A 652 16.87 -31.61 13.45
C SER A 652 15.56 -32.39 13.22
N GLY A 653 14.42 -31.82 13.63
CA GLY A 653 13.07 -32.34 13.41
C GLY A 653 12.62 -33.41 14.41
N LYS A 654 13.41 -33.75 15.43
CA LYS A 654 13.03 -34.74 16.45
C LYS A 654 11.88 -34.23 17.32
N SER A 655 11.83 -32.93 17.58
CA SER A 655 10.72 -32.24 18.22
C SER A 655 10.39 -30.92 17.52
N TRP A 656 9.12 -30.51 17.62
CA TRP A 656 8.58 -29.29 17.02
C TRP A 656 7.79 -28.51 18.06
N LYS A 657 8.02 -27.20 18.10
CA LYS A 657 7.36 -26.27 19.03
C LYS A 657 6.64 -25.18 18.26
N ALA A 658 5.38 -24.95 18.63
CA ALA A 658 4.58 -23.81 18.20
C ALA A 658 5.24 -22.48 18.64
N ILE A 659 5.39 -21.54 17.71
CA ILE A 659 5.93 -20.20 17.93
C ILE A 659 4.99 -19.09 17.44
N GLN A 660 3.73 -19.40 17.16
CA GLN A 660 2.74 -18.37 16.76
C GLN A 660 2.37 -17.42 17.91
N ALA A 661 2.53 -17.85 19.17
CA ALA A 661 2.31 -17.06 20.38
C ALA A 661 1.04 -16.18 20.36
N ASP A 662 1.20 -14.87 20.17
CA ASP A 662 0.20 -13.80 20.20
C ASP A 662 -0.22 -13.30 18.80
N LEU A 663 0.14 -14.01 17.72
CA LEU A 663 -0.40 -13.74 16.38
C LEU A 663 -1.94 -13.83 16.37
N PRO A 664 -2.64 -13.01 15.56
CA PRO A 664 -4.10 -13.01 15.51
C PRO A 664 -4.67 -14.40 15.15
N ALA A 665 -5.67 -14.86 15.91
CA ALA A 665 -6.28 -16.17 15.70
C ALA A 665 -7.02 -16.32 14.37
N ARG A 666 -7.46 -15.21 13.76
CA ARG A 666 -7.95 -15.14 12.37
C ARG A 666 -6.89 -14.37 11.57
N GLY A 667 -5.99 -15.09 10.92
CA GLY A 667 -4.82 -14.50 10.29
C GLY A 667 -3.85 -15.58 9.84
N SER A 668 -4.34 -16.52 9.03
CA SER A 668 -3.54 -17.63 8.50
C SER A 668 -2.18 -17.14 8.00
N VAL A 669 -1.14 -17.91 8.32
CA VAL A 669 0.23 -17.57 7.96
C VAL A 669 0.56 -18.14 6.57
N TYR A 670 1.31 -17.37 5.79
CA TYR A 670 1.84 -17.78 4.51
C TYR A 670 3.34 -18.03 4.61
N THR A 671 4.08 -17.03 5.07
CA THR A 671 5.54 -16.99 4.92
C THR A 671 6.23 -16.65 6.24
N ILE A 672 7.48 -17.08 6.38
CA ILE A 672 8.41 -16.75 7.45
C ILE A 672 9.79 -16.43 6.86
N ALA A 673 10.44 -15.40 7.39
CA ALA A 673 11.82 -15.06 7.09
C ALA A 673 12.64 -14.93 8.38
N GLU A 674 13.86 -15.48 8.38
CA GLU A 674 14.84 -15.33 9.46
C GLU A 674 15.87 -14.26 9.06
N ASP A 675 16.15 -13.31 9.96
CA ASP A 675 17.16 -12.29 9.69
C ASP A 675 18.54 -12.92 9.48
N HIS A 676 19.30 -12.35 8.55
CA HIS A 676 20.59 -12.88 8.13
C HIS A 676 21.74 -12.56 9.11
N VAL A 677 21.49 -11.84 10.21
CA VAL A 677 22.48 -11.49 11.26
C VAL A 677 22.04 -11.95 12.65
N ASP A 678 20.77 -11.78 13.00
CA ASP A 678 20.22 -12.06 14.34
C ASP A 678 19.23 -13.24 14.28
N PRO A 679 19.56 -14.43 14.82
CA PRO A 679 18.70 -15.63 14.74
C PRO A 679 17.36 -15.50 15.48
N ASP A 680 17.25 -14.52 16.38
CA ASP A 680 16.00 -14.28 17.13
C ASP A 680 15.09 -13.27 16.44
N LEU A 681 15.55 -12.59 15.38
CA LEU A 681 14.73 -11.69 14.58
C LEU A 681 14.06 -12.45 13.43
N LEU A 682 12.75 -12.63 13.55
CA LEU A 682 11.89 -13.33 12.60
C LEU A 682 10.81 -12.39 12.06
N PHE A 683 10.39 -12.63 10.82
CA PHE A 683 9.25 -11.95 10.20
C PHE A 683 8.25 -12.98 9.71
N VAL A 684 6.95 -12.70 9.84
CA VAL A 684 5.89 -13.55 9.29
C VAL A 684 4.87 -12.74 8.50
N GLY A 685 4.52 -13.25 7.33
CA GLY A 685 3.44 -12.72 6.48
C GLY A 685 2.17 -13.51 6.69
N THR A 686 1.06 -12.80 6.89
CA THR A 686 -0.26 -13.36 7.21
C THR A 686 -1.32 -12.84 6.24
N GLU A 687 -2.55 -13.35 6.36
CA GLU A 687 -3.72 -12.83 5.64
C GLU A 687 -3.90 -11.31 5.77
N PHE A 688 -3.53 -10.70 6.90
CA PHE A 688 -3.86 -9.30 7.18
C PHE A 688 -2.64 -8.43 7.52
N GLY A 689 -1.46 -8.81 7.00
CA GLY A 689 -0.24 -8.00 7.10
C GLY A 689 0.98 -8.78 7.58
N VAL A 690 1.99 -8.03 8.01
CA VAL A 690 3.31 -8.57 8.41
C VAL A 690 3.61 -8.28 9.88
N PHE A 691 4.25 -9.24 10.54
CA PHE A 691 4.64 -9.18 11.95
C PHE A 691 6.12 -9.48 12.10
N PHE A 692 6.74 -8.95 13.14
CA PHE A 692 8.10 -9.32 13.52
C PHE A 692 8.16 -9.81 14.96
N SER A 693 9.14 -10.66 15.25
CA SER A 693 9.53 -11.08 16.58
C SER A 693 11.04 -10.89 16.70
N ASN A 694 11.51 -10.28 17.77
CA ASN A 694 12.94 -10.19 18.10
C ASN A 694 13.33 -11.09 19.28
N SER A 695 12.49 -12.09 19.57
CA SER A 695 12.62 -13.04 20.69
C SER A 695 12.55 -14.50 20.22
N GLY A 696 12.75 -14.74 18.93
CA GLY A 696 12.68 -16.07 18.32
C GLY A 696 11.25 -16.65 18.28
N GLY A 697 10.23 -15.78 18.19
CA GLY A 697 8.82 -16.16 18.08
C GLY A 697 8.09 -16.33 19.42
N GLN A 698 8.59 -15.72 20.52
CA GLN A 698 7.88 -15.74 21.81
C GLN A 698 6.78 -14.67 21.89
N ASN A 699 6.92 -13.60 21.12
CA ASN A 699 5.96 -12.51 20.98
C ASN A 699 6.11 -11.85 19.60
N TRP A 700 5.00 -11.36 19.05
CA TRP A 700 4.90 -10.81 17.71
C TRP A 700 4.28 -9.42 17.74
N LEU A 701 4.88 -8.49 17.01
CA LEU A 701 4.35 -7.14 16.80
C LEU A 701 4.08 -6.90 15.33
N GLN A 702 2.92 -6.33 15.02
CA GLN A 702 2.58 -5.99 13.64
C GLN A 702 3.36 -4.75 13.18
N LEU A 703 3.90 -4.76 11.97
CA LEU A 703 4.47 -3.59 11.31
C LEU A 703 3.42 -2.97 10.38
N LYS A 704 2.70 -1.95 10.85
CA LYS A 704 1.59 -1.31 10.11
C LYS A 704 1.99 -0.07 9.30
N GLY A 705 3.15 0.51 9.56
CA GLY A 705 3.50 1.81 8.97
C GLY A 705 3.50 1.75 7.45
N GLY A 706 2.63 2.50 6.77
CA GLY A 706 2.59 2.59 5.31
C GLY A 706 2.08 1.35 4.57
N LEU A 707 1.65 0.30 5.27
CA LEU A 707 1.10 -0.93 4.68
C LEU A 707 -0.42 -1.01 4.92
N PRO A 708 -1.25 -1.18 3.88
CA PRO A 708 -2.69 -1.39 4.05
C PRO A 708 -2.99 -2.79 4.60
N THR A 709 -4.23 -3.04 5.04
CA THR A 709 -4.73 -4.40 5.25
C THR A 709 -4.63 -5.17 3.91
N ALA A 710 -3.78 -6.20 3.85
CA ALA A 710 -3.58 -7.04 2.67
C ALA A 710 -2.91 -8.37 3.05
N ALA A 711 -3.13 -9.41 2.25
CA ALA A 711 -2.37 -10.65 2.37
C ALA A 711 -0.92 -10.43 1.96
N VAL A 712 0.00 -10.74 2.87
CA VAL A 712 1.45 -10.80 2.61
C VAL A 712 1.78 -12.26 2.35
N ARG A 713 1.78 -12.64 1.06
CA ARG A 713 1.97 -14.03 0.63
C ARG A 713 3.42 -14.47 0.72
N ASP A 714 4.36 -13.53 0.55
CA ASP A 714 5.77 -13.84 0.63
C ASP A 714 6.64 -12.67 1.10
N ILE A 715 7.80 -13.00 1.65
CA ILE A 715 8.77 -12.06 2.24
C ILE A 715 10.16 -12.46 1.78
N GLU A 716 10.91 -11.50 1.23
CA GLU A 716 12.33 -11.66 0.92
C GLU A 716 13.17 -10.59 1.63
N ILE A 717 14.36 -10.97 2.08
CA ILE A 717 15.32 -10.08 2.74
C ILE A 717 16.44 -9.74 1.78
N GLN A 718 16.50 -8.47 1.36
CA GLN A 718 17.68 -7.97 0.66
C GLN A 718 18.80 -7.71 1.67
N ARG A 719 19.77 -8.64 1.71
CA ARG A 719 20.78 -8.71 2.77
C ARG A 719 21.75 -7.53 2.78
N ARG A 720 22.14 -6.99 1.62
CA ARG A 720 23.08 -5.87 1.53
C ARG A 720 22.48 -4.59 2.12
N GLU A 721 21.20 -4.34 1.85
CA GLU A 721 20.51 -3.12 2.25
C GLU A 721 19.83 -3.24 3.62
N ASN A 722 19.64 -4.47 4.14
CA ASN A 722 18.75 -4.80 5.25
C ASN A 722 17.30 -4.37 4.98
N ASP A 723 16.85 -4.54 3.73
CA ASP A 723 15.50 -4.18 3.31
C ASP A 723 14.59 -5.41 3.41
N LEU A 724 13.36 -5.22 3.93
CA LEU A 724 12.32 -6.25 3.97
C LEU A 724 11.37 -6.01 2.80
N VAL A 725 11.32 -6.94 1.85
CA VAL A 725 10.51 -6.84 0.63
C VAL A 725 9.31 -7.77 0.73
N LEU A 726 8.10 -7.26 0.48
CA LEU A 726 6.85 -7.99 0.60
C LEU A 726 6.18 -8.17 -0.75
N ALA A 727 5.81 -9.41 -1.11
CA ALA A 727 4.78 -9.68 -2.10
C ALA A 727 3.41 -9.60 -1.43
N THR A 728 2.56 -8.67 -1.89
CA THR A 728 1.16 -8.63 -1.48
C THR A 728 0.26 -9.16 -2.57
N PHE A 729 -0.81 -9.84 -2.17
CA PHE A 729 -1.83 -10.33 -3.09
C PHE A 729 -2.89 -9.25 -3.28
N GLY A 730 -2.64 -8.27 -4.15
CA GLY A 730 -3.60 -7.25 -4.58
C GLY A 730 -3.21 -5.81 -4.26
N ARG A 731 -1.98 -5.55 -3.79
CA ARG A 731 -1.44 -4.18 -3.57
C ARG A 731 0.00 -4.02 -4.10
N GLY A 732 0.48 -4.94 -4.94
CA GLY A 732 1.83 -4.91 -5.50
C GLY A 732 2.93 -5.26 -4.49
N PHE A 733 4.14 -4.76 -4.73
CA PHE A 733 5.27 -4.93 -3.80
C PHE A 733 5.41 -3.77 -2.82
N TYR A 734 5.88 -4.08 -1.62
CA TYR A 734 6.25 -3.10 -0.59
C TYR A 734 7.67 -3.33 -0.08
N ILE A 735 8.37 -2.24 0.26
CA ILE A 735 9.70 -2.29 0.86
C ILE A 735 9.70 -1.52 2.17
N LEU A 736 10.15 -2.15 3.25
CA LEU A 736 10.62 -1.44 4.45
C LEU A 736 12.14 -1.30 4.31
N ASP A 737 12.59 -0.07 4.01
CA ASP A 737 14.01 0.22 3.91
C ASP A 737 14.67 0.10 5.29
N ASP A 738 15.78 -0.63 5.38
CA ASP A 738 16.63 -0.79 6.57
C ASP A 738 15.88 -1.15 7.87
N TYR A 739 15.57 -2.42 8.07
CA TYR A 739 14.95 -2.93 9.30
C TYR A 739 15.95 -3.19 10.44
N SER A 740 17.25 -2.94 10.22
CA SER A 740 18.34 -3.45 11.09
C SER A 740 18.23 -3.04 12.56
N LEU A 741 17.56 -1.94 12.88
CA LEU A 741 17.28 -1.48 14.25
C LEU A 741 16.48 -2.48 15.09
N LEU A 742 15.73 -3.41 14.47
CA LEU A 742 14.92 -4.39 15.17
C LEU A 742 15.76 -5.51 15.80
N ARG A 743 17.02 -5.67 15.36
CA ARG A 743 17.96 -6.67 15.88
C ARG A 743 18.29 -6.39 17.33
N LYS A 744 18.09 -7.37 18.20
CA LYS A 744 18.41 -7.32 19.64
C LYS A 744 17.87 -6.09 20.38
N LEU A 745 16.87 -5.39 19.84
CA LEU A 745 16.30 -4.19 20.44
C LEU A 745 15.59 -4.57 21.74
N LYS A 746 16.07 -4.06 22.87
CA LYS A 746 15.49 -4.38 24.17
C LYS A 746 14.53 -3.30 24.64
N LYS A 747 13.59 -3.69 25.50
CA LYS A 747 12.62 -2.77 26.09
C LYS A 747 13.29 -1.65 26.89
N GLU A 748 14.39 -1.94 27.60
CA GLU A 748 15.13 -0.96 28.39
C GLU A 748 15.78 0.13 27.52
N GLU A 749 16.04 -0.17 26.25
CA GLU A 749 16.56 0.82 25.29
C GLU A 749 15.50 1.83 24.88
N LEU A 750 14.23 1.46 24.96
CA LEU A 750 13.07 2.34 24.78
C LEU A 750 12.67 3.04 26.10
N ASP A 751 13.31 2.71 27.23
CA ASP A 751 13.12 3.44 28.47
C ASP A 751 13.95 4.72 28.57
N GLN A 752 14.94 4.89 27.68
CA GLN A 752 15.72 6.12 27.56
C GLN A 752 14.87 7.26 27.03
N THR A 753 15.13 8.50 27.48
CA THR A 753 14.39 9.70 27.03
C THR A 753 14.36 9.80 25.50
N ALA A 754 15.51 9.59 24.86
CA ALA A 754 15.61 9.52 23.41
C ALA A 754 16.79 8.63 23.00
N ARG A 755 16.78 8.17 21.75
CA ARG A 755 17.86 7.37 21.16
C ARG A 755 18.06 7.70 19.68
N LEU A 756 19.31 7.77 19.25
CA LEU A 756 19.71 7.72 17.85
C LEU A 756 20.22 6.32 17.51
N PHE A 757 19.74 5.73 16.42
CA PHE A 757 20.16 4.41 15.96
C PHE A 757 21.34 4.52 14.97
N PRO A 758 22.08 3.42 14.75
CA PRO A 758 23.12 3.38 13.70
C PRO A 758 22.56 3.82 12.35
N ILE A 759 23.40 4.51 11.56
CA ILE A 759 23.02 5.06 10.26
C ILE A 759 23.80 4.29 9.20
N LYS A 760 23.10 3.72 8.21
CA LYS A 760 23.75 3.01 7.12
C LYS A 760 24.55 3.95 6.23
N LYS A 761 25.58 3.41 5.59
CA LYS A 761 26.35 4.11 4.55
C LYS A 761 25.39 4.67 3.50
N SER A 762 25.52 5.95 3.22
CA SER A 762 24.55 6.69 2.41
C SER A 762 25.13 7.04 1.03
N LEU A 763 24.37 6.77 -0.03
CA LEU A 763 24.76 7.04 -1.42
C LEU A 763 24.31 8.44 -1.84
N MET A 764 25.27 9.26 -2.25
CA MET A 764 25.08 10.63 -2.71
C MET A 764 25.01 10.67 -4.24
N TYR A 765 23.98 11.29 -4.79
CA TYR A 765 23.84 11.55 -6.22
C TYR A 765 22.95 12.76 -6.48
N VAL A 766 23.01 13.28 -7.71
CA VAL A 766 22.05 14.27 -8.21
C VAL A 766 20.95 13.52 -8.96
N GLU A 767 19.70 13.77 -8.60
CA GLU A 767 18.56 13.13 -9.25
C GLU A 767 18.45 13.57 -10.72
N ARG A 768 18.05 12.62 -11.58
CA ARG A 768 17.74 12.90 -12.99
C ARG A 768 16.26 13.26 -13.15
N PHE A 769 15.96 14.03 -14.20
CA PHE A 769 14.60 14.43 -14.58
C PHE A 769 14.28 13.95 -16.01
N PRO A 770 14.09 12.64 -16.24
CA PRO A 770 13.79 12.09 -17.57
C PRO A 770 12.49 12.64 -18.17
N LEU A 771 11.55 13.10 -17.33
CA LEU A 771 10.32 13.76 -17.78
C LEU A 771 10.46 15.30 -17.86
N GLY A 772 11.69 15.83 -17.77
CA GLY A 772 12.01 17.26 -17.81
C GLY A 772 11.74 18.03 -16.52
N LEU A 773 10.69 17.66 -15.78
CA LEU A 773 10.30 18.27 -14.50
C LEU A 773 10.08 17.19 -13.43
N ARG A 774 9.89 17.61 -12.17
CA ARG A 774 9.51 16.74 -11.05
C ARG A 774 8.16 16.05 -11.25
N ASP A 775 7.84 15.13 -10.34
CA ASP A 775 6.55 14.41 -10.30
C ASP A 775 6.25 13.69 -11.61
N LYS A 776 5.10 13.96 -12.25
CA LYS A 776 4.69 13.31 -13.51
C LYS A 776 5.04 14.14 -14.76
N GLY A 777 5.79 15.22 -14.60
CA GLY A 777 6.06 16.18 -15.67
C GLY A 777 4.78 16.65 -16.37
N HIS A 778 4.76 16.57 -17.71
CA HIS A 778 3.60 16.92 -18.54
C HIS A 778 2.84 15.69 -19.08
N LEU A 779 3.00 14.51 -18.47
CA LEU A 779 2.32 13.28 -18.92
C LEU A 779 0.87 13.15 -18.43
N GLY A 780 0.40 14.07 -17.60
CA GLY A 780 -0.96 14.07 -17.05
C GLY A 780 -1.11 13.26 -15.76
N SER A 781 -2.24 13.46 -15.07
CA SER A 781 -2.47 12.91 -13.73
C SER A 781 -2.70 11.40 -13.69
N SER A 782 -3.11 10.80 -14.81
CA SER A 782 -3.26 9.34 -14.95
C SER A 782 -1.93 8.61 -15.10
N TYR A 783 -0.82 9.30 -15.40
CA TYR A 783 0.48 8.64 -15.48
C TYR A 783 0.86 8.04 -14.12
N PHE A 784 1.17 6.75 -14.08
CA PHE A 784 1.48 6.06 -12.83
C PHE A 784 2.97 6.18 -12.47
N SER A 785 3.24 6.61 -11.25
CA SER A 785 4.55 6.49 -10.63
C SER A 785 4.43 6.32 -9.11
N THR A 786 5.41 5.65 -8.52
CA THR A 786 5.57 5.52 -7.07
C THR A 786 6.85 6.22 -6.60
N PRO A 787 6.85 6.85 -5.41
CA PRO A 787 8.01 7.60 -4.94
C PRO A 787 9.22 6.71 -4.66
N ASN A 788 10.41 7.22 -4.97
CA ASN A 788 11.66 6.69 -4.43
C ASN A 788 11.77 7.03 -2.93
N PRO A 789 12.57 6.29 -2.15
CA PRO A 789 12.98 6.76 -0.82
C PRO A 789 13.73 8.10 -0.98
N PRO A 790 13.54 9.07 -0.08
CA PRO A 790 14.18 10.38 -0.20
C PRO A 790 15.70 10.27 -0.29
N VAL A 791 16.31 11.05 -1.18
CA VAL A 791 17.77 11.10 -1.32
C VAL A 791 18.38 11.76 -0.09
N GLY A 792 19.18 11.00 0.68
CA GLY A 792 19.82 11.52 1.88
C GLY A 792 20.27 10.44 2.86
N ALA A 793 20.99 10.87 3.89
CA ALA A 793 21.27 10.04 5.06
C ALA A 793 20.04 9.96 5.96
N VAL A 794 19.57 8.75 6.25
CA VAL A 794 18.37 8.51 7.06
C VAL A 794 18.76 8.35 8.53
N PHE A 795 18.28 9.25 9.37
CA PHE A 795 18.41 9.20 10.82
C PHE A 795 17.16 8.56 11.41
N THR A 796 17.31 7.33 11.93
CA THR A 796 16.26 6.69 12.72
C THR A 796 16.45 7.05 14.19
N TYR A 797 15.38 7.49 14.86
CA TYR A 797 15.43 7.93 16.25
C TYR A 797 14.16 7.57 17.01
N TYR A 798 14.28 7.41 18.31
CA TYR A 798 13.16 7.18 19.23
C TYR A 798 13.09 8.31 20.26
N LEU A 799 11.89 8.77 20.58
CA LEU A 799 11.60 9.68 21.70
C LEU A 799 10.53 9.03 22.59
N LYS A 800 10.81 8.91 23.89
CA LYS A 800 9.92 8.20 24.84
C LYS A 800 8.59 8.93 25.04
N ASP A 801 8.68 10.22 25.36
CA ASP A 801 7.55 11.04 25.75
C ASP A 801 7.43 12.27 24.85
N ASP A 802 6.20 12.72 24.62
CA ASP A 802 5.97 14.00 23.97
C ASP A 802 6.57 15.11 24.83
N ILE A 803 7.25 16.07 24.21
CA ILE A 803 7.66 17.29 24.92
C ILE A 803 6.45 18.23 24.91
N LYS A 804 5.79 18.34 26.05
CA LYS A 804 4.48 19.00 26.20
C LYS A 804 4.63 20.47 26.57
N THR A 805 3.90 21.33 25.86
CA THR A 805 3.73 22.75 26.21
C THR A 805 2.92 22.90 27.53
N LEU A 806 2.94 24.09 28.12
CA LEU A 806 2.06 24.45 29.25
C LEU A 806 0.59 24.25 28.86
N LYS A 807 0.24 24.60 27.62
CA LYS A 807 -1.10 24.40 27.05
C LYS A 807 -1.47 22.93 26.97
N ASP A 808 -0.59 22.07 26.47
CA ASP A 808 -0.82 20.63 26.41
C ASP A 808 -1.04 20.03 27.81
N LYS A 809 -0.19 20.43 28.78
CA LYS A 809 -0.28 19.98 30.18
C LYS A 809 -1.60 20.40 30.82
N ARG A 810 -2.05 21.64 30.57
CA ARG A 810 -3.34 22.13 31.02
C ARG A 810 -4.48 21.34 30.38
N GLN A 811 -4.51 21.19 29.06
CA GLN A 811 -5.57 20.47 28.35
C GLN A 811 -5.70 19.01 28.81
N GLU A 812 -4.58 18.35 29.12
CA GLU A 812 -4.58 17.00 29.66
C GLU A 812 -5.14 16.95 31.10
N ALA A 813 -4.81 17.94 31.94
CA ALA A 813 -5.38 18.08 33.26
C ALA A 813 -6.90 18.34 33.19
N GLU A 814 -7.35 19.22 32.30
CA GLU A 814 -8.76 19.51 32.04
C GLU A 814 -9.51 18.28 31.54
N LYS A 815 -8.94 17.53 30.60
CA LYS A 815 -9.51 16.26 30.14
C LYS A 815 -9.69 15.28 31.30
N THR A 816 -8.68 15.14 32.16
CA THR A 816 -8.76 14.29 33.35
C THR A 816 -9.86 14.75 34.32
N MET A 817 -10.09 16.06 34.45
CA MET A 817 -11.18 16.61 35.25
C MET A 817 -12.55 16.32 34.63
N LEU A 818 -12.69 16.51 33.31
CA LEU A 818 -13.91 16.21 32.56
C LEU A 818 -14.28 14.73 32.65
N ASP A 819 -13.31 13.83 32.51
CA ASP A 819 -13.49 12.38 32.64
C ASP A 819 -13.99 12.01 34.05
N ARG A 820 -13.59 12.78 35.07
CA ARG A 820 -14.06 12.67 36.46
C ARG A 820 -15.36 13.43 36.73
N LYS A 821 -15.98 14.03 35.71
CA LYS A 821 -17.17 14.90 35.79
C LYS A 821 -16.97 16.08 36.76
N GLN A 822 -15.76 16.60 36.85
CA GLN A 822 -15.43 17.77 37.64
C GLN A 822 -15.56 19.04 36.79
N SER A 823 -15.92 20.15 37.43
CA SER A 823 -15.95 21.46 36.78
C SER A 823 -14.54 21.88 36.37
N VAL A 824 -14.37 22.24 35.10
CA VAL A 824 -13.16 22.91 34.60
C VAL A 824 -13.36 24.41 34.73
N TYR A 825 -12.53 25.06 35.53
CA TYR A 825 -12.56 26.51 35.72
C TYR A 825 -11.57 27.21 34.80
N TYR A 826 -11.86 28.48 34.48
CA TYR A 826 -10.99 29.29 33.64
C TYR A 826 -9.62 29.48 34.31
N PRO A 827 -8.48 29.26 33.61
CA PRO A 827 -7.15 29.54 34.14
C PRO A 827 -6.96 31.03 34.44
N SER A 828 -5.96 31.38 35.24
CA SER A 828 -5.62 32.81 35.42
C SER A 828 -5.14 33.42 34.10
N LEU A 829 -5.43 34.71 33.88
CA LEU A 829 -4.97 35.43 32.69
C LEU A 829 -3.44 35.38 32.53
N ASP A 830 -2.70 35.39 33.64
CA ASP A 830 -1.24 35.30 33.59
C ASP A 830 -0.77 33.91 33.14
N SER A 831 -1.47 32.82 33.50
CA SER A 831 -1.18 31.48 32.98
C SER A 831 -1.43 31.39 31.48
N LEU A 832 -2.54 31.96 30.99
CA LEU A 832 -2.86 31.98 29.57
C LEU A 832 -1.84 32.80 28.78
N ARG A 833 -1.39 33.95 29.31
CA ARG A 833 -0.30 34.72 28.70
C ARG A 833 1.00 33.94 28.62
N LEU A 834 1.32 33.12 29.63
CA LEU A 834 2.48 32.23 29.57
C LEU A 834 2.32 31.16 28.49
N GLU A 835 1.13 30.58 28.34
CA GLU A 835 0.82 29.64 27.25
C GLU A 835 0.95 30.31 25.87
N ASP A 836 0.37 31.51 25.69
CA ASP A 836 0.35 32.23 24.42
C ASP A 836 1.74 32.69 23.96
N ASN A 837 2.65 32.94 24.91
CA ASN A 837 4.02 33.38 24.63
C ASN A 837 5.05 32.24 24.66
N GLN A 838 4.64 31.00 24.96
CA GLN A 838 5.55 29.86 24.98
C GLN A 838 5.87 29.40 23.55
N PRO A 839 7.14 29.29 23.15
CA PRO A 839 7.49 28.75 21.84
C PRO A 839 7.26 27.23 21.79
N ASP A 840 6.86 26.72 20.63
CA ASP A 840 6.71 25.28 20.42
C ASP A 840 8.05 24.54 20.64
N PRO A 841 8.07 23.46 21.44
CA PRO A 841 9.26 22.64 21.61
C PRO A 841 9.58 21.86 20.33
N TYR A 842 10.87 21.59 20.11
CA TYR A 842 11.31 20.84 18.95
C TYR A 842 12.58 20.02 19.22
N LEU A 843 12.82 19.05 18.35
CA LEU A 843 14.07 18.32 18.28
C LEU A 843 15.00 18.99 17.27
N LEU A 844 16.28 19.07 17.62
CA LEU A 844 17.33 19.62 16.79
C LEU A 844 18.41 18.57 16.55
N PHE A 845 18.59 18.20 15.29
CA PHE A 845 19.65 17.31 14.84
C PHE A 845 20.80 18.16 14.31
N THR A 846 22.02 17.94 14.81
CA THR A 846 23.20 18.70 14.40
C THR A 846 24.16 17.80 13.65
N VAL A 847 24.29 18.03 12.34
CA VAL A 847 25.23 17.30 11.48
C VAL A 847 26.56 18.05 11.45
N LYS A 848 27.66 17.33 11.71
CA LYS A 848 29.03 17.86 11.64
C LYS A 848 29.89 17.03 10.69
N ASP A 849 30.83 17.68 10.01
CA ASP A 849 31.86 17.01 9.22
C ASP A 849 32.95 16.38 10.11
N GLN A 850 33.91 15.70 9.49
CA GLN A 850 35.05 15.08 10.17
C GLN A 850 35.93 16.08 10.94
N ALA A 851 35.93 17.36 10.55
CA ALA A 851 36.65 18.43 11.28
C ALA A 851 35.85 18.99 12.46
N GLY A 852 34.64 18.47 12.73
CA GLY A 852 33.75 18.93 13.79
C GLY A 852 32.99 20.22 13.45
N LYS A 853 33.08 20.72 12.21
CA LYS A 853 32.36 21.91 11.76
C LYS A 853 30.91 21.55 11.49
N VAL A 854 29.98 22.38 11.98
CA VAL A 854 28.55 22.20 11.73
C VAL A 854 28.26 22.41 10.24
N VAL A 855 27.62 21.41 9.65
CA VAL A 855 27.19 21.39 8.25
C VAL A 855 25.73 21.85 8.15
N ARG A 856 24.86 21.28 8.98
CA ARG A 856 23.43 21.61 9.00
C ARG A 856 22.79 21.29 10.34
N HIS A 857 21.81 22.11 10.71
CA HIS A 857 20.82 21.77 11.72
C HIS A 857 19.51 21.37 11.06
N LEU A 858 18.89 20.29 11.52
CA LEU A 858 17.57 19.84 11.07
C LEU A 858 16.60 19.86 12.25
N LYS A 859 15.46 20.52 12.06
CA LYS A 859 14.39 20.60 13.06
C LYS A 859 13.36 19.51 12.81
N ALA A 860 12.93 18.82 13.86
CA ALA A 860 11.80 17.87 13.81
C ALA A 860 10.81 18.13 14.95
N PRO A 861 9.52 17.78 14.79
CA PRO A 861 8.55 17.89 15.88
C PRO A 861 8.95 17.05 17.09
N ALA A 862 8.80 17.59 18.29
CA ALA A 862 9.09 16.90 19.55
C ALA A 862 7.97 15.95 20.00
N LYS A 863 7.65 14.98 19.12
CA LYS A 863 6.60 13.99 19.33
C LYS A 863 7.20 12.61 19.59
N LYS A 864 6.60 11.85 20.50
CA LYS A 864 7.05 10.51 20.91
C LYS A 864 6.99 9.48 19.77
N GLY A 865 7.64 8.35 20.01
CA GLY A 865 7.68 7.18 19.13
C GLY A 865 8.95 7.09 18.28
N LEU A 866 9.08 5.99 17.54
CA LEU A 866 10.15 5.79 16.56
C LEU A 866 9.84 6.60 15.30
N LYS A 867 10.82 7.30 14.75
CA LYS A 867 10.68 8.18 13.58
C LYS A 867 11.94 8.18 12.73
N ARG A 868 11.81 8.64 11.47
CA ARG A 868 12.91 8.83 10.53
C ARG A 868 12.97 10.29 10.06
N LEU A 869 14.19 10.81 9.96
CA LEU A 869 14.50 12.13 9.42
C LEU A 869 15.59 11.98 8.36
N VAL A 870 15.56 12.77 7.30
CA VAL A 870 16.54 12.66 6.20
C VAL A 870 17.39 13.92 6.14
N TRP A 871 18.71 13.75 6.11
CA TRP A 871 19.65 14.80 5.70
C TRP A 871 19.96 14.62 4.21
N ASP A 872 19.46 15.52 3.38
CA ASP A 872 19.61 15.59 1.91
C ASP A 872 21.05 15.86 1.41
N PHE A 873 22.06 15.68 2.27
CA PHE A 873 23.48 15.98 2.03
C PHE A 873 23.81 17.45 1.75
N ARG A 874 22.93 18.40 2.07
CA ARG A 874 23.17 19.83 1.79
C ARG A 874 23.51 20.62 3.04
N TYR A 875 24.29 21.67 2.86
CA TYR A 875 24.45 22.75 3.85
C TYR A 875 23.15 23.54 4.02
N GLY A 876 23.12 24.43 5.01
CA GLY A 876 22.04 25.42 5.13
C GLY A 876 21.93 26.32 3.89
N THR A 877 20.71 26.76 3.56
CA THR A 877 20.53 27.71 2.45
C THR A 877 21.15 29.08 2.81
N PRO A 878 21.91 29.71 1.89
CA PRO A 878 22.43 31.06 2.08
C PRO A 878 21.38 32.14 1.85
N ALA A 879 20.16 31.75 1.44
CA ALA A 879 19.07 32.68 1.21
C ALA A 879 18.54 33.32 2.51
N PRO A 880 17.89 34.49 2.41
CA PRO A 880 17.32 35.20 3.55
C PRO A 880 16.45 34.31 4.43
N VAL A 881 16.39 34.65 5.70
CA VAL A 881 15.58 33.90 6.68
C VAL A 881 14.09 34.08 6.42
N GLN A 882 13.69 35.21 5.84
CA GLN A 882 12.31 35.54 5.48
C GLN A 882 12.10 35.43 3.96
N ASN A 883 10.87 35.08 3.54
CA ASN A 883 10.45 35.01 2.14
C ASN A 883 11.23 34.03 1.24
N ARG A 884 11.72 32.91 1.81
CA ARG A 884 12.33 31.84 1.00
C ARG A 884 11.33 31.29 0.01
N TYR A 885 11.75 31.19 -1.23
CA TYR A 885 10.90 30.63 -2.27
C TYR A 885 10.66 29.14 -2.02
N THR A 886 9.38 28.79 -1.92
CA THR A 886 8.89 27.41 -1.98
C THR A 886 7.82 27.39 -3.05
N PRO A 887 8.01 26.63 -4.15
CA PRO A 887 6.99 26.57 -5.20
C PRO A 887 5.68 26.04 -4.61
N GLN A 888 4.56 26.57 -5.08
CA GLN A 888 3.25 26.02 -4.75
C GLN A 888 3.15 24.55 -5.22
N PRO A 889 2.28 23.72 -4.61
CA PRO A 889 2.15 22.32 -5.00
C PRO A 889 1.86 22.09 -6.49
N ASP A 890 1.16 23.03 -7.14
CA ASP A 890 0.81 23.01 -8.56
C ASP A 890 1.87 23.66 -9.48
N GLN A 891 2.92 24.26 -8.91
CA GLN A 891 3.98 24.90 -9.67
C GLN A 891 5.13 23.93 -9.95
N LEU A 892 5.14 23.31 -11.12
CA LEU A 892 6.20 22.36 -11.50
C LEU A 892 7.55 23.04 -11.81
N PHE A 893 7.55 24.35 -12.12
CA PHE A 893 8.75 25.12 -12.41
C PHE A 893 9.44 25.64 -11.15
N GLY A 894 10.76 25.46 -11.11
CA GLY A 894 11.59 25.86 -9.99
C GLY A 894 11.56 24.86 -8.83
N SER A 895 12.40 25.11 -7.85
CA SER A 895 12.54 24.28 -6.65
C SER A 895 12.62 25.17 -5.42
N ALA A 896 12.32 24.60 -4.25
CA ALA A 896 12.55 25.30 -2.99
C ALA A 896 14.04 25.65 -2.86
N GLU A 897 14.35 26.78 -2.24
CA GLU A 897 15.75 27.17 -2.06
C GLU A 897 16.52 26.20 -1.17
N THR A 898 17.54 25.57 -1.73
CA THR A 898 18.42 24.64 -1.01
C THR A 898 19.84 25.15 -0.87
N GLY A 899 20.57 24.65 0.12
CA GLY A 899 22.03 24.83 0.20
C GLY A 899 22.77 23.97 -0.83
N TYR A 900 24.08 24.21 -0.95
CA TYR A 900 24.97 23.41 -1.80
C TYR A 900 25.25 22.04 -1.18
N LEU A 901 25.63 21.07 -2.03
CA LEU A 901 25.96 19.71 -1.61
C LEU A 901 27.24 19.69 -0.77
N ALA A 902 27.22 18.89 0.28
CA ALA A 902 28.40 18.54 1.06
C ALA A 902 29.29 17.55 0.28
N PRO A 903 30.62 17.57 0.48
CA PRO A 903 31.49 16.58 -0.14
C PRO A 903 31.23 15.17 0.43
N PRO A 904 31.51 14.09 -0.31
CA PRO A 904 31.52 12.75 0.27
C PRO A 904 32.57 12.67 1.39
N GLY A 905 32.31 11.85 2.41
CA GLY A 905 33.16 11.74 3.58
C GLY A 905 32.41 11.23 4.80
N GLN A 906 33.08 11.30 5.94
CA GLN A 906 32.52 10.90 7.23
C GLN A 906 31.87 12.09 7.94
N TYR A 907 30.71 11.84 8.54
CA TYR A 907 29.91 12.82 9.26
C TYR A 907 29.46 12.28 10.61
N THR A 908 29.06 13.18 11.51
CA THR A 908 28.42 12.83 12.78
C THR A 908 27.09 13.56 12.93
N VAL A 909 26.13 12.95 13.65
CA VAL A 909 24.89 13.61 14.05
C VAL A 909 24.62 13.45 15.54
N SER A 910 24.23 14.53 16.20
CA SER A 910 23.68 14.52 17.57
C SER A 910 22.25 15.05 17.61
N LEU A 911 21.47 14.63 18.61
CA LEU A 911 20.07 14.98 18.83
C LEU A 911 19.95 15.76 20.14
N ALA A 912 19.33 16.93 20.08
CA ALA A 912 18.97 17.75 21.24
C ALA A 912 17.47 18.09 21.23
N LYS A 913 16.91 18.44 22.39
CA LYS A 913 15.61 19.12 22.49
C LYS A 913 15.80 20.60 22.74
N TYR A 914 14.91 21.41 22.17
CA TYR A 914 14.71 22.80 22.55
C TYR A 914 13.34 22.95 23.23
N GLU A 915 13.33 23.50 24.43
CA GLU A 915 12.14 23.75 25.25
C GLU A 915 12.44 24.97 26.14
N ASP A 916 11.52 25.94 26.19
CA ASP A 916 11.60 27.13 27.06
C ASP A 916 12.95 27.87 27.00
N GLY A 917 13.44 28.13 25.79
CA GLY A 917 14.71 28.84 25.59
C GLY A 917 15.97 28.01 25.80
N THR A 918 15.84 26.76 26.25
CA THR A 918 16.97 25.90 26.60
C THR A 918 17.15 24.76 25.59
N LEU A 919 18.39 24.59 25.12
CA LEU A 919 18.78 23.46 24.27
C LEU A 919 19.49 22.41 25.14
N THR A 920 18.99 21.18 25.16
CA THR A 920 19.55 20.06 25.95
C THR A 920 19.83 18.87 25.05
N GLU A 921 21.06 18.36 25.08
CA GLU A 921 21.44 17.16 24.33
C GLU A 921 20.71 15.92 24.88
N LEU A 922 20.21 15.07 23.97
CA LEU A 922 19.44 13.87 24.28
C LEU A 922 20.17 12.59 23.87
N ALA A 923 20.81 12.57 22.70
CA ALA A 923 21.49 11.39 22.17
C ALA A 923 22.57 11.73 21.13
N GLY A 924 23.52 10.81 20.92
CA GLY A 924 24.64 10.96 19.98
C GLY A 924 25.94 11.43 20.66
N PRO A 925 26.97 11.76 19.87
CA PRO A 925 27.01 11.72 18.41
C PRO A 925 27.03 10.30 17.82
N VAL A 926 26.42 10.11 16.65
CA VAL A 926 26.51 8.88 15.82
C VAL A 926 27.27 9.20 14.54
N THR A 927 28.30 8.40 14.24
CA THR A 927 29.14 8.53 13.04
C THR A 927 28.58 7.74 11.87
N PHE A 928 28.67 8.28 10.65
CA PHE A 928 28.23 7.62 9.42
C PHE A 928 28.99 8.12 8.18
N ASP A 929 29.01 7.31 7.13
CA ASP A 929 29.73 7.59 5.89
C ASP A 929 28.78 7.94 4.75
N CYS A 930 29.16 8.96 3.97
CA CYS A 930 28.49 9.35 2.74
C CYS A 930 29.44 9.19 1.55
N THR A 931 29.02 8.44 0.52
CA THR A 931 29.84 8.20 -0.68
C THR A 931 29.08 8.50 -1.94
N LEU A 932 29.78 8.97 -2.97
CA LEU A 932 29.19 9.24 -4.27
C LEU A 932 28.78 7.95 -4.98
N LEU A 933 27.64 8.02 -5.64
CA LEU A 933 27.25 7.07 -6.65
C LEU A 933 27.84 7.49 -8.00
N ASP A 934 28.60 6.58 -8.62
CA ASP A 934 29.28 6.87 -9.90
C ASP A 934 28.30 6.84 -11.07
N GLN A 935 27.82 8.03 -11.47
CA GLN A 935 26.87 8.21 -12.57
C GLN A 935 27.29 9.28 -13.58
N SER A 936 28.46 9.89 -13.39
CA SER A 936 28.89 11.02 -14.19
C SER A 936 29.83 10.56 -15.29
N SER A 937 29.56 11.01 -16.52
CA SER A 937 30.49 10.87 -17.64
C SER A 937 31.62 11.91 -17.61
N LEU A 938 31.47 12.97 -16.79
CA LEU A 938 32.49 14.00 -16.56
C LEU A 938 33.24 13.76 -15.25
N PRO A 939 34.52 14.18 -15.14
CA PRO A 939 35.27 14.10 -13.89
C PRO A 939 34.53 14.81 -12.74
N LEU A 940 34.47 14.18 -11.57
CA LEU A 940 33.88 14.77 -10.37
C LEU A 940 34.93 15.55 -9.58
N ASN A 941 34.58 16.71 -9.01
CA ASN A 941 35.47 17.42 -8.06
C ASN A 941 34.71 18.00 -6.85
N PRO A 942 34.17 17.16 -5.95
CA PRO A 942 33.32 17.60 -4.84
C PRO A 942 34.03 18.55 -3.86
N THR A 943 35.33 18.34 -3.62
CA THR A 943 36.12 19.16 -2.69
C THR A 943 36.31 20.58 -3.20
N GLU A 944 36.69 20.74 -4.48
CA GLU A 944 36.80 22.06 -5.11
C GLU A 944 35.42 22.73 -5.21
N ASN A 945 34.38 21.97 -5.57
CA ASN A 945 33.01 22.47 -5.63
C ASN A 945 32.54 22.99 -4.28
N ALA A 946 32.75 22.23 -3.20
CA ALA A 946 32.39 22.65 -1.84
C ALA A 946 33.15 23.93 -1.43
N ALA A 947 34.44 24.03 -1.75
CA ALA A 947 35.23 25.22 -1.47
C ALA A 947 34.73 26.46 -2.25
N PHE A 948 34.42 26.30 -3.54
CA PHE A 948 33.84 27.37 -4.36
C PHE A 948 32.45 27.76 -3.88
N ASN A 949 31.58 26.78 -3.63
CA ASN A 949 30.21 27.01 -3.16
C ASN A 949 30.18 27.67 -1.79
N SER A 950 31.11 27.36 -0.89
CA SER A 950 31.22 28.03 0.41
C SER A 950 31.47 29.54 0.25
N LYS A 951 32.46 29.95 -0.56
CA LYS A 951 32.72 31.39 -0.75
C LYS A 951 31.64 32.09 -1.58
N ALA A 952 31.06 31.38 -2.55
CA ALA A 952 29.91 31.84 -3.33
C ALA A 952 28.66 32.08 -2.44
N ALA A 953 28.42 31.19 -1.47
CA ALA A 953 27.32 31.32 -0.52
C ALA A 953 27.51 32.53 0.41
N GLU A 954 28.72 32.79 0.89
CA GLU A 954 29.03 34.01 1.68
C GLU A 954 28.81 35.29 0.86
N LEU A 955 29.30 35.33 -0.39
CA LEU A 955 29.05 36.46 -1.28
C LEU A 955 27.55 36.66 -1.53
N ARG A 956 26.82 35.58 -1.82
CA ARG A 956 25.37 35.62 -2.03
C ARG A 956 24.65 36.18 -0.80
N LYS A 957 24.98 35.69 0.41
CA LYS A 957 24.41 36.17 1.66
C LYS A 957 24.63 37.68 1.85
N ALA A 958 25.84 38.17 1.59
CA ALA A 958 26.17 39.58 1.69
C ALA A 958 25.41 40.43 0.66
N VAL A 959 25.33 39.96 -0.58
CA VAL A 959 24.63 40.64 -1.68
C VAL A 959 23.12 40.69 -1.43
N THR A 960 22.53 39.62 -0.91
CA THR A 960 21.10 39.64 -0.59
C THR A 960 20.78 40.60 0.56
N ALA A 961 21.62 40.64 1.60
CA ALA A 961 21.49 41.63 2.66
C ALA A 961 21.61 43.07 2.12
N ALA A 962 22.54 43.33 1.20
CA ALA A 962 22.67 44.62 0.53
C ALA A 962 21.43 44.97 -0.32
N SER A 963 20.85 44.00 -1.05
CA SER A 963 19.61 44.20 -1.80
C SER A 963 18.45 44.64 -0.90
N ASP A 964 18.29 44.01 0.26
CA ASP A 964 17.26 44.39 1.23
C ASP A 964 17.52 45.77 1.84
N LEU A 965 18.78 46.11 2.14
CA LEU A 965 19.15 47.45 2.61
C LEU A 965 18.88 48.54 1.57
N LEU A 966 19.18 48.30 0.29
CA LEU A 966 18.82 49.24 -0.79
C LEU A 966 17.30 49.46 -0.88
N ARG A 967 16.50 48.41 -0.70
CA ARG A 967 15.03 48.52 -0.67
C ARG A 967 14.55 49.36 0.52
N GLN A 968 15.21 49.23 1.67
CA GLN A 968 14.91 50.06 2.84
C GLN A 968 15.32 51.52 2.61
N MET A 969 16.49 51.78 2.01
CA MET A 969 16.92 53.13 1.64
C MET A 969 15.97 53.81 0.65
N ASP A 970 15.47 53.05 -0.34
CA ASP A 970 14.45 53.51 -1.29
C ASP A 970 13.16 53.93 -0.61
N THR A 971 12.69 53.11 0.33
CA THR A 971 11.49 53.37 1.12
C THR A 971 11.69 54.62 1.99
N ARG A 972 12.85 54.74 2.64
CA ARG A 972 13.23 55.91 3.45
C ARG A 972 13.28 57.18 2.62
N LEU A 973 14.00 57.18 1.50
CA LEU A 973 14.13 58.35 0.62
C LEU A 973 12.79 58.79 0.01
N SER A 974 11.93 57.83 -0.35
CA SER A 974 10.58 58.13 -0.83
C SER A 974 9.75 58.84 0.25
N ALA A 975 9.77 58.32 1.49
CA ALA A 975 9.07 58.94 2.61
C ALA A 975 9.67 60.31 3.00
N ILE A 976 11.00 60.48 2.91
CA ILE A 976 11.70 61.74 3.13
C ILE A 976 11.22 62.81 2.14
N GLY A 977 11.08 62.46 0.85
CA GLY A 977 10.58 63.38 -0.16
C GLY A 977 9.20 63.96 0.19
N THR A 978 8.29 63.12 0.69
CA THR A 978 6.97 63.56 1.18
C THR A 978 7.09 64.37 2.47
N ALA A 979 7.87 63.90 3.45
CA ALA A 979 8.03 64.57 4.75
C ALA A 979 8.63 65.98 4.62
N ILE A 980 9.52 66.21 3.64
CA ILE A 980 10.07 67.54 3.34
C ILE A 980 8.99 68.52 2.86
N LEU A 981 7.93 68.06 2.21
CA LEU A 981 6.84 68.92 1.74
C LEU A 981 5.86 69.30 2.86
N ASP A 982 5.78 68.47 3.90
CA ASP A 982 4.85 68.64 5.02
C ASP A 982 5.48 69.34 6.23
N MET A 983 6.77 69.67 6.19
CA MET A 983 7.47 70.33 7.30
C MET A 983 7.32 71.87 7.28
N PRO A 984 7.39 72.56 8.44
CA PRO A 984 7.25 74.01 8.54
C PRO A 984 8.47 74.85 8.08
N ALA A 985 9.55 74.22 7.59
CA ALA A 985 10.81 74.86 7.20
C ALA A 985 11.01 74.96 5.67
N PRO A 986 11.98 75.75 5.15
CA PRO A 986 12.23 75.85 3.71
C PRO A 986 12.68 74.52 3.06
N ALA A 987 11.84 73.96 2.18
CA ALA A 987 12.03 72.63 1.59
C ALA A 987 13.14 72.50 0.53
N LYS A 988 13.47 73.59 -0.18
CA LYS A 988 14.33 73.54 -1.40
C LYS A 988 15.67 72.79 -1.24
N PRO A 989 16.57 73.15 -0.30
CA PRO A 989 17.88 72.49 -0.19
C PRO A 989 17.79 71.02 0.23
N LEU A 990 16.74 70.64 0.96
CA LEU A 990 16.50 69.26 1.36
C LEU A 990 15.95 68.44 0.17
N LEU A 991 15.05 69.02 -0.65
CA LEU A 991 14.58 68.38 -1.88
C LEU A 991 15.71 68.14 -2.88
N GLU A 992 16.62 69.11 -3.05
CA GLU A 992 17.79 68.95 -3.93
C GLU A 992 18.72 67.82 -3.43
N THR A 993 18.93 67.74 -2.12
CA THR A 993 19.71 66.66 -1.50
C THR A 993 19.02 65.30 -1.67
N ALA A 994 17.72 65.21 -1.39
CA ALA A 994 16.93 64.00 -1.56
C ALA A 994 16.91 63.53 -3.03
N TYR A 995 16.80 64.46 -3.99
CA TYR A 995 16.85 64.14 -5.41
C TYR A 995 18.21 63.58 -5.84
N ARG A 996 19.32 64.21 -5.42
CA ARG A 996 20.68 63.69 -5.68
C ARG A 996 20.84 62.28 -5.11
N LEU A 997 20.44 62.06 -3.86
CA LEU A 997 20.48 60.75 -3.23
C LEU A 997 19.62 59.75 -4.00
N ASN A 998 18.43 60.14 -4.47
CA ASN A 998 17.61 59.24 -5.28
C ASN A 998 18.28 58.86 -6.61
N GLN A 999 18.97 59.79 -7.29
CA GLN A 999 19.73 59.48 -8.51
C GLN A 999 20.88 58.50 -8.22
N GLU A 1000 21.59 58.69 -7.12
CA GLU A 1000 22.64 57.77 -6.68
C GLU A 1000 22.08 56.39 -6.33
N LEU A 1001 20.89 56.33 -5.71
CA LEU A 1001 20.19 55.08 -5.42
C LEU A 1001 19.88 54.31 -6.71
N GLN A 1002 19.39 54.99 -7.75
CA GLN A 1002 19.10 54.34 -9.03
C GLN A 1002 20.36 53.76 -9.67
N ARG A 1003 21.48 54.49 -9.63
CA ARG A 1003 22.79 53.95 -10.07
C ARG A 1003 23.14 52.67 -9.31
N LEU A 1004 23.06 52.67 -7.99
CA LEU A 1004 23.39 51.50 -7.17
C LEU A 1004 22.44 50.32 -7.43
N LYS A 1005 21.15 50.58 -7.66
CA LYS A 1005 20.18 49.57 -8.08
C LYS A 1005 20.55 48.98 -9.45
N THR A 1006 20.94 49.81 -10.41
CA THR A 1006 21.39 49.37 -11.74
C THR A 1006 22.66 48.52 -11.66
N ASP A 1007 23.65 48.92 -10.86
CA ASP A 1007 24.88 48.14 -10.67
C ASP A 1007 24.59 46.76 -10.04
N LEU A 1008 23.66 46.70 -9.08
CA LEU A 1008 23.31 45.47 -8.39
C LEU A 1008 22.43 44.54 -9.24
N ASN A 1009 21.35 45.06 -9.83
CA ASN A 1009 20.30 44.27 -10.47
C ASN A 1009 20.44 44.19 -12.00
N GLY A 1010 21.16 45.12 -12.62
CA GLY A 1010 21.24 45.29 -14.07
C GLY A 1010 20.46 46.52 -14.55
N ASP A 1011 20.61 46.84 -15.84
CA ASP A 1011 19.93 47.97 -16.48
C ASP A 1011 18.54 47.57 -16.99
N ASP A 1012 17.54 47.69 -16.12
CA ASP A 1012 16.14 47.40 -16.43
C ASP A 1012 15.59 48.27 -17.57
N THR A 1013 16.10 49.50 -17.72
CA THR A 1013 15.63 50.43 -18.77
C THR A 1013 15.98 49.89 -20.15
N ARG A 1014 17.21 49.39 -20.31
CA ARG A 1014 17.65 48.71 -21.54
C ARG A 1014 16.97 47.36 -21.70
N ALA A 1015 16.88 46.55 -20.65
CA ALA A 1015 16.32 45.20 -20.72
C ALA A 1015 14.84 45.19 -21.15
N GLN A 1016 14.01 46.06 -20.58
CA GLN A 1016 12.58 46.18 -20.94
C GLN A 1016 12.37 46.63 -22.40
N ARG A 1017 13.39 47.25 -23.01
CA ARG A 1017 13.39 47.70 -24.40
C ARG A 1017 14.13 46.72 -25.33
N GLN A 1018 14.44 45.52 -24.83
CA GLN A 1018 15.11 44.46 -25.59
C GLN A 1018 16.49 44.86 -26.14
N PHE A 1019 17.18 45.79 -25.47
CA PHE A 1019 18.58 46.06 -25.73
C PHE A 1019 19.48 45.10 -24.95
N GLU A 1020 20.68 44.94 -25.49
CA GLU A 1020 21.82 44.24 -24.94
C GLU A 1020 22.14 44.83 -23.56
N THR A 1021 22.17 43.99 -22.54
CA THR A 1021 22.46 44.38 -21.17
C THR A 1021 23.56 43.52 -20.59
N LEU A 1022 24.45 44.15 -19.82
CA LEU A 1022 25.39 43.41 -18.99
C LEU A 1022 24.63 42.86 -17.78
N PRO A 1023 24.93 41.62 -17.34
CA PRO A 1023 24.32 41.10 -16.13
C PRO A 1023 24.86 41.86 -14.92
N GLY A 1024 23.93 42.32 -14.06
CA GLY A 1024 24.24 42.95 -12.78
C GLY A 1024 24.92 41.97 -11.81
N ILE A 1025 25.43 42.49 -10.70
CA ILE A 1025 26.13 41.70 -9.67
C ILE A 1025 25.25 40.54 -9.17
N GLY A 1026 23.97 40.81 -8.87
CA GLY A 1026 23.02 39.82 -8.36
C GLY A 1026 22.76 38.68 -9.35
N SER A 1027 22.55 39.00 -10.64
CA SER A 1027 22.32 37.99 -11.69
C SER A 1027 23.51 37.04 -11.82
N ARG A 1028 24.74 37.57 -11.87
CA ARG A 1028 25.95 36.74 -11.97
C ARG A 1028 26.05 35.73 -10.83
N ILE A 1029 25.75 36.18 -9.61
CA ILE A 1029 25.78 35.33 -8.41
C ILE A 1029 24.68 34.28 -8.47
N ALA A 1030 23.48 34.66 -8.88
CA ALA A 1030 22.37 33.72 -9.04
C ALA A 1030 22.72 32.60 -10.04
N ASP A 1031 23.34 32.95 -11.17
CA ASP A 1031 23.68 31.99 -12.24
C ASP A 1031 24.65 30.90 -11.76
N PHE A 1032 25.79 31.28 -11.18
CA PHE A 1032 26.76 30.26 -10.73
C PHE A 1032 26.31 29.53 -9.46
N THR A 1033 25.55 30.16 -8.56
CA THR A 1033 25.06 29.48 -7.35
C THR A 1033 23.96 28.47 -7.66
N SER A 1034 23.00 28.81 -8.53
CA SER A 1034 21.93 27.89 -8.94
C SER A 1034 22.49 26.67 -9.70
N SER A 1035 23.42 26.92 -10.62
CA SER A 1035 24.05 25.88 -11.43
C SER A 1035 24.91 24.94 -10.57
N MET A 1036 25.78 25.49 -9.72
CA MET A 1036 26.68 24.68 -8.89
C MET A 1036 25.97 23.94 -7.74
N ASN A 1037 24.75 24.34 -7.37
CA ASN A 1037 23.92 23.62 -6.39
C ASN A 1037 23.37 22.28 -6.93
N SER A 1038 23.40 22.08 -8.25
CA SER A 1038 22.76 20.96 -8.94
C SER A 1038 23.76 20.10 -9.72
N THR A 1039 25.07 20.27 -9.50
CA THR A 1039 26.10 19.50 -10.20
C THR A 1039 27.29 19.17 -9.31
N LEU A 1040 27.94 18.05 -9.64
CA LEU A 1040 29.21 17.61 -9.06
C LEU A 1040 30.37 17.68 -10.06
N ALA A 1041 30.10 18.17 -11.28
CA ALA A 1041 31.12 18.45 -12.28
C ALA A 1041 32.03 19.61 -11.83
N PRO A 1042 33.24 19.76 -12.38
CA PRO A 1042 34.22 20.74 -11.91
C PRO A 1042 33.72 22.17 -12.17
N VAL A 1043 34.03 23.08 -11.25
CA VAL A 1043 33.71 24.51 -11.41
C VAL A 1043 34.37 25.05 -12.67
N THR A 1044 33.57 25.63 -13.57
CA THR A 1044 34.06 26.21 -14.82
C THR A 1044 34.95 27.43 -14.56
N GLN A 1045 35.90 27.70 -15.46
CA GLN A 1045 36.71 28.92 -15.38
C GLN A 1045 35.83 30.18 -15.46
N THR A 1046 34.78 30.15 -16.30
CA THR A 1046 33.79 31.23 -16.42
C THR A 1046 33.14 31.59 -15.08
N TYR A 1047 32.80 30.60 -14.25
CA TYR A 1047 32.21 30.86 -12.93
C TYR A 1047 33.25 31.35 -11.92
N LYS A 1048 34.52 30.89 -12.01
CA LYS A 1048 35.63 31.44 -11.20
C LYS A 1048 35.88 32.92 -11.52
N ASP A 1049 35.87 33.27 -12.80
CA ASP A 1049 36.05 34.65 -13.26
C ASP A 1049 34.84 35.51 -12.90
N SER A 1050 33.62 34.99 -13.09
CA SER A 1050 32.38 35.68 -12.72
C SER A 1050 32.29 35.95 -11.22
N TYR A 1051 32.69 34.99 -10.37
CA TYR A 1051 32.81 35.20 -8.94
C TYR A 1051 33.81 36.32 -8.62
N THR A 1052 35.00 36.28 -9.23
CA THR A 1052 36.06 37.27 -8.98
C THR A 1052 35.61 38.68 -9.35
N LEU A 1053 34.96 38.83 -10.51
CA LEU A 1053 34.41 40.09 -10.96
C LEU A 1053 33.27 40.58 -10.06
N ALA A 1054 32.30 39.70 -9.74
CA ALA A 1054 31.17 40.05 -8.88
C ALA A 1054 31.63 40.45 -7.47
N ALA A 1055 32.58 39.72 -6.88
CA ALA A 1055 33.14 40.06 -5.56
C ALA A 1055 33.83 41.44 -5.59
N LYS A 1056 34.61 41.74 -6.63
CA LYS A 1056 35.26 43.05 -6.80
C LYS A 1056 34.24 44.18 -6.93
N GLN A 1057 33.25 44.01 -7.81
CA GLN A 1057 32.21 45.02 -8.04
C GLN A 1057 31.34 45.23 -6.79
N PHE A 1058 30.96 44.15 -6.12
CA PHE A 1058 30.18 44.21 -4.89
C PHE A 1058 30.93 44.91 -3.75
N THR A 1059 32.25 44.72 -3.65
CA THR A 1059 33.07 45.41 -2.64
C THR A 1059 32.97 46.93 -2.80
N ALA A 1060 33.09 47.43 -4.03
CA ALA A 1060 32.94 48.86 -4.32
C ALA A 1060 31.50 49.35 -4.08
N LEU A 1061 30.50 48.60 -4.56
CA LEU A 1061 29.08 48.92 -4.34
C LEU A 1061 28.72 49.02 -2.85
N LEU A 1062 29.24 48.11 -2.02
CA LEU A 1062 28.96 48.07 -0.59
C LEU A 1062 29.55 49.30 0.13
N GLU A 1063 30.71 49.80 -0.30
CA GLU A 1063 31.30 51.04 0.24
C GLU A 1063 30.43 52.26 -0.12
N ASP A 1064 30.01 52.37 -1.38
CA ASP A 1064 29.11 53.43 -1.85
C ASP A 1064 27.77 53.40 -1.08
N MET A 1065 27.19 52.21 -0.89
CA MET A 1065 25.97 52.03 -0.11
C MET A 1065 26.10 52.49 1.35
N LYS A 1066 27.22 52.15 2.01
CA LYS A 1066 27.47 52.58 3.41
C LYS A 1066 27.57 54.10 3.51
N LYS A 1067 28.25 54.74 2.55
CA LYS A 1067 28.34 56.19 2.49
C LYS A 1067 26.97 56.82 2.28
N MET A 1068 26.19 56.29 1.35
CA MET A 1068 24.84 56.75 1.07
C MET A 1068 23.92 56.63 2.31
N ASP A 1069 23.98 55.52 3.05
CA ASP A 1069 23.19 55.34 4.28
C ASP A 1069 23.50 56.41 5.33
N GLN A 1070 24.78 56.77 5.47
CA GLN A 1070 25.22 57.84 6.38
C GLN A 1070 24.68 59.21 5.94
N GLU A 1071 24.66 59.48 4.63
CA GLU A 1071 24.09 60.72 4.07
C GLU A 1071 22.57 60.79 4.27
N ILE A 1072 21.84 59.67 4.06
CA ILE A 1072 20.41 59.56 4.37
C ILE A 1072 20.16 59.81 5.86
N GLY A 1073 20.94 59.18 6.74
CA GLY A 1073 20.82 59.38 8.19
C GLY A 1073 21.09 60.83 8.63
N THR A 1074 21.99 61.53 7.92
CA THR A 1074 22.25 62.96 8.16
C THR A 1074 21.08 63.83 7.72
N LEU A 1075 20.47 63.50 6.58
CA LEU A 1075 19.26 64.16 6.09
C LEU A 1075 18.09 63.94 7.07
N GLU A 1076 17.87 62.71 7.55
CA GLU A 1076 16.83 62.40 8.53
C GLU A 1076 16.98 63.16 9.86
N LYS A 1077 18.22 63.32 10.36
CA LYS A 1077 18.49 64.18 11.54
C LYS A 1077 18.12 65.64 11.28
N THR A 1078 18.36 66.12 10.07
CA THR A 1078 17.98 67.48 9.68
C THR A 1078 16.46 67.64 9.62
N LEU A 1079 15.74 66.62 9.15
CA LEU A 1079 14.27 66.61 9.14
C LEU A 1079 13.67 66.65 10.54
N GLU A 1080 14.25 65.91 11.50
CA GLU A 1080 13.82 65.92 12.89
C GLU A 1080 13.99 67.32 13.52
N LEU A 1081 15.15 67.97 13.30
CA LEU A 1081 15.39 69.35 13.75
C LEU A 1081 14.43 70.39 13.15
N ASN A 1082 13.74 70.05 12.05
CA ASN A 1082 12.83 70.93 11.34
C ASN A 1082 11.35 70.51 11.46
N ASN A 1083 10.99 69.65 12.43
CA ASN A 1083 9.62 69.20 12.70
C ASN A 1083 8.91 68.54 11.50
N ALA A 1084 9.63 67.78 10.67
CA ALA A 1084 9.00 67.00 9.60
C ALA A 1084 8.20 65.81 10.17
N PRO A 1085 7.13 65.33 9.50
CA PRO A 1085 6.46 64.08 9.88
C PRO A 1085 7.39 62.87 9.93
N TYR A 1086 7.02 61.84 10.69
CA TYR A 1086 7.81 60.60 10.84
C TYR A 1086 8.13 59.95 9.49
N THR A 1087 9.36 59.48 9.35
CA THR A 1087 9.82 58.64 8.23
C THR A 1087 10.31 57.28 8.77
N PRO A 1088 10.09 56.17 8.05
CA PRO A 1088 10.55 54.85 8.49
C PRO A 1088 12.02 54.83 8.92
N GLY A 1089 12.33 54.22 10.06
CA GLY A 1089 13.71 54.11 10.57
C GLY A 1089 14.23 55.34 11.34
N ARG A 1090 13.49 56.45 11.35
CA ARG A 1090 13.81 57.63 12.19
C ARG A 1090 13.38 57.39 13.64
N TRP A 1091 14.21 57.79 14.62
CA TRP A 1091 13.82 57.74 16.02
C TRP A 1091 13.10 59.04 16.41
N PRO A 1092 11.97 58.99 17.13
CA PRO A 1092 11.28 60.21 17.57
C PRO A 1092 12.08 60.89 18.68
N ASP A 1093 12.24 62.21 18.61
CA ASP A 1093 12.74 63.00 19.74
C ASP A 1093 11.56 63.52 20.58
N TRP A 1094 11.22 62.78 21.64
CA TRP A 1094 10.17 63.19 22.59
C TRP A 1094 10.79 63.82 23.83
N THR A 1095 10.71 65.15 23.92
CA THR A 1095 11.29 65.92 25.03
C THR A 1095 10.36 66.08 26.25
N GLY A 1096 9.19 65.44 26.25
CA GLY A 1096 8.34 65.34 27.45
C GLY A 1096 7.75 66.67 27.96
N ASN A 1097 7.28 67.54 27.06
CA ASN A 1097 6.43 68.68 27.42
C ASN A 1097 4.97 68.28 27.55
#